data_AF-A0A1Y2DEE4-F1
#
_entry.id   AF-A0A1Y2DEE4-F1
#
_cell.length_a   1.000
_cell.length_b   1.000
_cell.length_c   1.000
_cell.angle_alpha   90.00
_cell.angle_beta   90.00
_cell.angle_gamma   90.00
#
_symmetry.space_group_name_H-M   'P 1'
#
loop_
_entity.id
_entity.type
_entity.pdbx_description
1 polymer ?
#
loop_
_entity_poly.entity_id
_entity_poly.type
_entity_poly.pdbx_seq_one_letter_code
_entity_poly.pdbx_strand_id
1 'polypeptide(L)'
;MEDEIGIDVKYQSLNDPYTFRKPKLKYRIKRSSKKCIWIMFILIIICLLFSFLIPKEIKEDIVNDINDGKNEYVMTKGKPRFDKYGVDLNANILDGMYNIGFDDDPNKKLEDWSLYTPPCPYLSPVNHPEYVINPQCEVSSIQIVNYNNDNGKGLPYSLHLDSITNQMKKWEEWVMKDGINPNYRNRSVEELLDNNQYHPFDYGYNSSQEDNTNNDNYYEYVINSRMDETPDPRKRRLFSFIMFNTEFDLLDLYFTEFYDVIDYFVIYESNSTFSGNPKPLYFTRALLETDRYDKFKDKIIPLPCETIVDEDNGRGKAFPKEHLARRLVIEKGLRSVHARHGDIFIHGDLDEMPKVHVLSRLKKCGGWEHLQAGIGGGPKSFIHENTNSYFLKNKDMNVTVNSYGEYMIDYEKEKSLGFLIWFYEYSFNIIENKNIGTVAHPNLAIFDARRSLGQFIENGGNGISKRSYHDPLSDPDFDIYQGYTYTDNTNDRRTGKGFLGESIRFDTSKIGDLKTNNKTVLWNAGWHLSSFLPTTKQFYNKISSYSHHDSYGEKSKNQIIKDIKSRIKKKVYIFGREKKYFDNKPSYPDSITEGYRYNFNATYWDEMISLNGSDTNFKKYKNMLDHEIPYQVWLNPICYSFMIDRRFGLKKKLWWQVIPKKNWKTIRFEDLNQSIIKKIFPKNFPKKLKSQLFRKTNNKNKKKKVTIH
;
A
#
# COMPACT_ATOMS: atom_id res chain seq x y z
N MET A 1 31.64 -29.25 -31.09
CA MET A 1 32.57 -29.19 -29.96
C MET A 1 31.84 -28.46 -28.86
N GLU A 2 30.72 -28.99 -28.34
CA GLU A 2 30.63 -30.28 -27.63
C GLU A 2 31.76 -30.40 -26.62
N ASP A 3 31.44 -30.13 -25.35
CA ASP A 3 31.75 -31.04 -24.27
C ASP A 3 30.70 -30.90 -23.15
N GLU A 4 30.05 -32.03 -22.90
CA GLU A 4 29.04 -32.30 -21.89
C GLU A 4 29.70 -32.46 -20.52
N ILE A 5 29.12 -31.88 -19.47
CA ILE A 5 29.30 -32.37 -18.10
C ILE A 5 27.93 -32.77 -17.59
N GLY A 6 27.62 -34.05 -17.77
CA GLY A 6 26.48 -34.71 -17.16
C GLY A 6 26.71 -34.88 -15.66
N ILE A 7 25.78 -34.38 -14.86
CA ILE A 7 25.64 -34.76 -13.46
C ILE A 7 24.26 -35.40 -13.31
N ASP A 8 24.28 -36.73 -13.33
CA ASP A 8 23.18 -37.63 -13.05
C ASP A 8 23.00 -37.72 -11.53
N VAL A 9 21.89 -37.20 -10.97
CA VAL A 9 21.55 -37.43 -9.55
C VAL A 9 20.14 -37.98 -9.46
N LYS A 10 20.13 -39.27 -9.13
CA LYS A 10 18.98 -40.13 -8.85
C LYS A 10 18.12 -39.58 -7.70
N TYR A 11 16.80 -39.74 -7.86
CA TYR A 11 15.80 -39.63 -6.82
C TYR A 11 16.20 -40.38 -5.55
N GLN A 12 16.17 -39.71 -4.41
CA GLN A 12 16.27 -40.34 -3.10
C GLN A 12 14.96 -40.14 -2.33
N SER A 13 14.35 -41.27 -1.97
CA SER A 13 13.11 -41.36 -1.22
C SER A 13 13.27 -40.83 0.21
N LEU A 14 12.15 -40.31 0.74
CA LEU A 14 11.83 -40.07 2.15
C LEU A 14 12.56 -41.01 3.12
N ASN A 15 13.40 -40.45 3.99
CA ASN A 15 13.58 -40.79 5.42
C ASN A 15 14.88 -40.15 5.98
N ASP A 16 14.78 -39.01 6.70
CA ASP A 16 15.51 -38.75 7.96
C ASP A 16 15.03 -37.44 8.63
N PRO A 17 15.20 -37.23 9.96
CA PRO A 17 14.12 -36.78 10.83
C PRO A 17 14.59 -35.58 11.66
N TYR A 18 14.53 -34.36 11.13
CA TYR A 18 14.70 -33.16 11.95
C TYR A 18 13.34 -32.49 12.15
N THR A 19 12.55 -33.12 13.02
CA THR A 19 11.37 -32.50 13.62
C THR A 19 11.82 -31.48 14.66
N PHE A 20 11.69 -30.19 14.35
CA PHE A 20 11.81 -29.13 15.36
C PHE A 20 10.65 -29.22 16.36
N ARG A 21 11.02 -29.29 17.64
CA ARG A 21 10.14 -29.47 18.81
C ARG A 21 9.29 -28.22 19.07
N LYS A 22 8.00 -28.43 19.40
CA LYS A 22 7.13 -27.43 20.05
C LYS A 22 7.74 -26.97 21.40
N PRO A 23 7.62 -25.68 21.79
CA PRO A 23 8.05 -25.23 23.11
C PRO A 23 7.13 -25.78 24.21
N LYS A 24 7.70 -26.32 25.30
CA LYS A 24 6.95 -26.68 26.52
C LYS A 24 6.75 -25.43 27.39
N LEU A 25 5.51 -24.99 27.56
CA LEU A 25 5.12 -24.05 28.62
C LEU A 25 5.30 -24.73 30.00
N LYS A 26 6.17 -24.16 30.86
CA LYS A 26 6.25 -24.53 32.28
C LYS A 26 5.41 -23.55 33.10
N TYR A 27 4.23 -23.98 33.57
CA TYR A 27 3.50 -23.29 34.63
C TYR A 27 4.03 -23.71 36.01
N ARG A 28 4.32 -22.73 36.87
CA ARG A 28 4.75 -22.93 38.26
C ARG A 28 3.54 -22.66 39.17
N ILE A 29 2.88 -23.70 39.66
CA ILE A 29 1.73 -23.58 40.57
C ILE A 29 2.22 -23.49 42.02
N LYS A 30 1.80 -22.44 42.74
CA LYS A 30 2.02 -22.22 44.17
C LYS A 30 1.08 -23.12 44.98
N ARG A 31 1.62 -23.76 46.03
CA ARG A 31 0.91 -24.65 46.98
C ARG A 31 -0.23 -23.94 47.71
N SER A 32 -1.43 -24.51 47.70
CA SER A 32 -2.42 -24.35 48.77
C SER A 32 -3.12 -25.68 49.13
N SER A 33 -3.45 -25.77 50.43
CA SER A 33 -4.06 -26.81 51.27
C SER A 33 -4.45 -28.21 50.73
N LYS A 34 -3.96 -29.23 51.44
CA LYS A 34 -4.11 -30.69 51.20
C LYS A 34 -5.54 -31.27 51.32
N LYS A 35 -6.60 -30.47 51.49
CA LYS A 35 -7.99 -30.98 51.60
C LYS A 35 -8.79 -30.92 50.29
N CYS A 36 -8.40 -30.10 49.30
CA CYS A 36 -9.07 -30.07 47.98
C CYS A 36 -8.59 -31.17 47.01
N ILE A 37 -7.41 -31.75 47.25
CA ILE A 37 -6.79 -32.75 46.36
C ILE A 37 -7.59 -34.06 46.34
N TRP A 38 -8.16 -34.47 47.47
CA TRP A 38 -8.93 -35.72 47.57
C TRP A 38 -10.28 -35.66 46.85
N ILE A 39 -10.97 -34.51 46.88
CA ILE A 39 -12.24 -34.32 46.16
C ILE A 39 -12.00 -34.25 44.64
N MET A 40 -10.91 -33.61 44.20
CA MET A 40 -10.49 -33.64 42.79
C MET A 40 -10.10 -35.05 42.33
N PHE A 41 -9.44 -35.85 43.18
CA PHE A 41 -9.04 -37.22 42.81
C PHE A 41 -10.26 -38.13 42.60
N ILE A 42 -11.29 -38.00 43.44
CA ILE A 42 -12.54 -38.77 43.29
C ILE A 42 -13.30 -38.34 42.03
N LEU A 43 -13.38 -37.04 41.74
CA LEU A 43 -13.99 -36.53 40.50
C LEU A 43 -13.23 -36.96 39.24
N ILE A 44 -11.89 -36.99 39.28
CA ILE A 44 -11.06 -37.48 38.17
C ILE A 44 -11.26 -38.97 37.94
N ILE A 45 -11.40 -39.78 39.00
CA ILE A 45 -11.68 -41.21 38.89
C ILE A 45 -13.09 -41.45 38.32
N ILE A 46 -14.09 -40.67 38.72
CA ILE A 46 -15.46 -40.74 38.17
C ILE A 46 -15.49 -40.31 36.69
N CYS A 47 -14.76 -39.25 36.31
CA CYS A 47 -14.62 -38.85 34.91
C CYS A 47 -13.83 -39.86 34.07
N LEU A 48 -12.81 -40.51 34.64
CA LEU A 48 -12.07 -41.58 33.96
C LEU A 48 -12.95 -42.82 33.77
N LEU A 49 -13.78 -43.18 34.75
CA LEU A 49 -14.75 -44.28 34.62
C LEU A 49 -15.84 -43.98 33.58
N PHE A 50 -16.32 -42.74 33.48
CA PHE A 50 -17.24 -42.32 32.40
C PHE A 50 -16.57 -42.28 31.01
N SER A 51 -15.25 -42.06 30.94
CA SER A 51 -14.50 -42.05 29.67
C SER A 51 -14.31 -43.43 29.03
N PHE A 52 -14.63 -44.50 29.76
CA PHE A 52 -14.64 -45.89 29.31
C PHE A 52 -16.01 -46.38 28.79
N LEU A 53 -17.06 -45.57 28.92
CA LEU A 53 -18.42 -45.89 28.43
C LEU A 53 -18.79 -45.18 27.12
N ILE A 54 -17.85 -44.49 26.49
CA ILE A 54 -18.04 -43.92 25.15
C ILE A 54 -17.57 -44.97 24.12
N PRO A 55 -18.46 -45.48 23.24
CA PRO A 55 -18.08 -46.41 22.18
C PRO A 55 -16.90 -45.87 21.36
N LYS A 56 -15.99 -46.76 20.98
CA LYS A 56 -14.73 -46.43 20.28
C LYS A 56 -14.95 -45.62 18.99
N GLU A 57 -16.13 -45.76 18.37
CA GLU A 57 -16.59 -45.03 17.18
C GLU A 57 -16.75 -43.51 17.44
N ILE A 58 -17.16 -43.08 18.65
CA ILE A 58 -17.37 -41.64 18.95
C ILE A 58 -16.04 -40.92 19.29
N LYS A 59 -15.01 -41.67 19.68
CA LYS A 59 -13.66 -41.11 19.98
C LYS A 59 -12.84 -40.86 18.71
N GLU A 60 -13.14 -41.55 17.62
CA GLU A 60 -12.55 -41.27 16.30
C GLU A 60 -13.23 -40.08 15.61
N ASP A 61 -14.52 -39.83 15.85
CA ASP A 61 -15.23 -38.70 15.22
C ASP A 61 -14.81 -37.31 15.76
N ILE A 62 -14.40 -37.18 17.02
CA ILE A 62 -14.07 -35.87 17.63
C ILE A 62 -12.61 -35.46 17.40
N VAL A 63 -11.72 -36.41 17.09
CA VAL A 63 -10.31 -36.12 16.76
C VAL A 63 -10.06 -36.07 15.25
N ASN A 64 -10.94 -36.66 14.44
CA ASN A 64 -10.88 -36.54 12.98
C ASN A 64 -11.49 -35.24 12.43
N ASP A 65 -12.31 -34.51 13.20
CA ASP A 65 -12.90 -33.24 12.75
C ASP A 65 -11.92 -32.03 12.76
N ILE A 66 -10.70 -32.22 13.29
CA ILE A 66 -9.63 -31.19 13.28
C ILE A 66 -8.63 -31.41 12.14
N ASN A 67 -8.76 -32.51 11.38
CA ASN A 67 -8.05 -32.78 10.14
C ASN A 67 -9.04 -33.39 9.13
N ASP A 68 -10.05 -32.65 8.69
CA ASP A 68 -10.78 -33.05 7.49
C ASP A 68 -9.81 -32.88 6.31
N GLY A 69 -9.15 -33.98 5.93
CA GLY A 69 -8.25 -34.11 4.79
C GLY A 69 -8.95 -33.92 3.43
N LYS A 70 -9.85 -32.94 3.31
CA LYS A 70 -10.57 -32.58 2.09
C LYS A 70 -9.93 -31.46 1.30
N ASN A 71 -9.08 -30.64 1.91
CA ASN A 71 -8.41 -29.55 1.20
C ASN A 71 -6.94 -29.92 0.97
N GLU A 72 -6.65 -30.45 -0.22
CA GLU A 72 -5.29 -30.63 -0.70
C GLU A 72 -4.59 -29.25 -0.76
N TYR A 73 -3.39 -29.15 -0.16
CA TYR A 73 -2.59 -27.94 -0.16
C TYR A 73 -1.69 -27.86 -1.40
N VAL A 74 -1.48 -26.65 -1.88
CA VAL A 74 -0.57 -26.29 -2.97
C VAL A 74 0.64 -25.56 -2.38
N MET A 75 1.84 -26.00 -2.73
CA MET A 75 3.08 -25.26 -2.45
C MET A 75 3.30 -24.22 -3.55
N THR A 76 3.24 -22.94 -3.20
CA THR A 76 3.57 -21.85 -4.14
C THR A 76 4.98 -21.35 -3.85
N LYS A 77 5.89 -21.52 -4.82
CA LYS A 77 7.31 -21.21 -4.69
C LYS A 77 7.82 -20.54 -5.97
N GLY A 78 8.58 -19.46 -5.82
CA GLY A 78 9.18 -18.72 -6.93
C GLY A 78 10.58 -19.22 -7.30
N LYS A 79 11.17 -18.51 -8.26
CA LYS A 79 12.61 -18.56 -8.60
C LYS A 79 13.18 -17.14 -8.47
N PRO A 80 14.49 -16.98 -8.22
CA PRO A 80 15.11 -15.66 -8.19
C PRO A 80 14.78 -14.86 -9.44
N ARG A 81 14.48 -13.58 -9.26
CA ARG A 81 14.12 -12.68 -10.36
C ARG A 81 14.67 -11.29 -10.08
N PHE A 82 15.89 -11.09 -10.54
CA PHE A 82 16.61 -9.83 -10.39
C PHE A 82 16.06 -8.78 -11.36
N ASP A 83 15.91 -7.56 -10.87
CA ASP A 83 15.74 -6.39 -11.73
C ASP A 83 17.08 -5.94 -12.33
N LYS A 84 17.07 -4.81 -13.04
CA LYS A 84 18.26 -4.26 -13.68
C LYS A 84 19.28 -3.64 -12.70
N TYR A 85 18.94 -3.52 -11.41
CA TYR A 85 19.81 -2.97 -10.38
C TYR A 85 20.31 -4.02 -9.38
N GLY A 86 19.92 -5.29 -9.55
CA GLY A 86 20.35 -6.41 -8.72
C GLY A 86 19.44 -6.73 -7.53
N VAL A 87 18.24 -6.14 -7.41
CA VAL A 87 17.28 -6.53 -6.37
C VAL A 87 16.59 -7.82 -6.78
N ASP A 88 16.65 -8.87 -5.94
CA ASP A 88 15.83 -10.07 -6.15
C ASP A 88 14.38 -9.79 -5.80
N LEU A 89 13.57 -9.49 -6.81
CA LEU A 89 12.17 -9.17 -6.66
C LEU A 89 11.34 -10.36 -6.14
N ASN A 90 11.87 -11.58 -6.18
CA ASN A 90 11.19 -12.79 -5.70
C ASN A 90 11.77 -13.31 -4.36
N ALA A 91 12.62 -12.55 -3.67
CA ALA A 91 13.28 -12.98 -2.43
C ALA A 91 12.31 -13.57 -1.39
N ASN A 92 11.13 -12.95 -1.22
CA ASN A 92 10.14 -13.37 -0.22
C ASN A 92 9.36 -14.66 -0.59
N ILE A 93 9.56 -15.22 -1.77
CA ILE A 93 8.84 -16.41 -2.25
C ILE A 93 9.77 -17.58 -2.60
N LEU A 94 11.07 -17.45 -2.27
CA LEU A 94 12.06 -18.48 -2.54
C LEU A 94 11.95 -19.70 -1.62
N ASP A 95 11.46 -19.54 -0.39
CA ASP A 95 11.22 -20.67 0.52
C ASP A 95 9.91 -21.40 0.21
N GLY A 96 8.98 -20.70 -0.42
CA GLY A 96 7.64 -21.17 -0.75
C GLY A 96 6.66 -21.09 0.43
N MET A 97 5.37 -21.19 0.12
CA MET A 97 4.30 -21.16 1.12
C MET A 97 3.16 -22.11 0.72
N TYR A 98 2.70 -22.92 1.69
CA TYR A 98 1.52 -23.75 1.52
C TYR A 98 0.23 -22.92 1.61
N ASN A 99 -0.69 -23.17 0.68
CA ASN A 99 -2.00 -22.54 0.59
C ASN A 99 -3.03 -23.49 -0.04
N ILE A 100 -4.32 -23.18 0.04
CA ILE A 100 -5.35 -24.04 -0.57
C ILE A 100 -5.49 -23.79 -2.09
N GLY A 101 -6.08 -24.74 -2.80
CA GLY A 101 -6.41 -24.63 -4.23
C GLY A 101 -7.55 -23.66 -4.55
N PHE A 102 -7.71 -23.28 -5.83
CA PHE A 102 -8.80 -22.40 -6.26
C PHE A 102 -10.15 -23.14 -6.22
N ASP A 103 -11.16 -22.53 -5.60
CA ASP A 103 -12.46 -23.18 -5.31
C ASP A 103 -12.25 -24.60 -4.71
N ASP A 104 -11.35 -24.69 -3.72
CA ASP A 104 -10.98 -25.92 -3.00
C ASP A 104 -10.42 -27.06 -3.87
N ASP A 105 -9.98 -26.75 -5.10
CA ASP A 105 -9.36 -27.69 -6.03
C ASP A 105 -7.87 -27.32 -6.25
N PRO A 106 -6.93 -28.15 -5.78
CA PRO A 106 -5.49 -27.90 -5.87
C PRO A 106 -4.96 -27.88 -7.31
N ASN A 107 -5.63 -28.60 -8.21
CA ASN A 107 -5.23 -28.74 -9.61
C ASN A 107 -5.87 -27.69 -10.51
N LYS A 108 -6.82 -26.90 -9.96
CA LYS A 108 -7.47 -25.83 -10.70
C LYS A 108 -6.48 -24.72 -11.03
N LYS A 109 -6.54 -24.25 -12.28
CA LYS A 109 -5.77 -23.10 -12.76
C LYS A 109 -6.46 -21.80 -12.39
N LEU A 110 -5.68 -20.73 -12.22
CA LEU A 110 -6.20 -19.39 -11.91
C LEU A 110 -7.28 -18.94 -12.91
N GLU A 111 -7.09 -19.20 -14.19
CA GLU A 111 -8.00 -18.76 -15.26
C GLU A 111 -9.37 -19.48 -15.24
N ASP A 112 -9.46 -20.61 -14.53
CA ASP A 112 -10.68 -21.41 -14.36
C ASP A 112 -11.34 -21.18 -12.98
N TRP A 113 -10.72 -20.37 -12.13
CA TRP A 113 -11.28 -19.98 -10.84
C TRP A 113 -12.61 -19.22 -10.98
N SER A 114 -13.58 -19.53 -10.13
CA SER A 114 -14.95 -19.02 -10.21
C SER A 114 -15.09 -17.49 -10.07
N LEU A 115 -14.08 -16.81 -9.51
CA LEU A 115 -14.04 -15.35 -9.34
C LEU A 115 -13.03 -14.67 -10.26
N TYR A 116 -12.33 -15.42 -11.13
CA TYR A 116 -11.33 -14.86 -12.04
C TYR A 116 -11.92 -13.78 -12.95
N THR A 117 -11.16 -12.69 -13.09
CA THR A 117 -11.47 -11.60 -14.03
C THR A 117 -10.30 -11.46 -14.99
N PRO A 118 -10.55 -11.54 -16.32
CA PRO A 118 -9.46 -11.44 -17.28
C PRO A 118 -8.92 -10.01 -17.33
N PRO A 119 -7.59 -9.84 -17.51
CA PRO A 119 -7.01 -8.52 -17.68
C PRO A 119 -7.57 -7.85 -18.94
N CYS A 120 -7.54 -6.51 -18.96
CA CYS A 120 -7.92 -5.77 -20.16
C CYS A 120 -6.96 -6.14 -21.32
N PRO A 121 -7.44 -6.41 -22.56
CA PRO A 121 -6.57 -6.80 -23.68
C PRO A 121 -5.47 -5.78 -24.00
N TYR A 122 -5.71 -4.52 -23.65
CA TYR A 122 -4.78 -3.40 -23.82
C TYR A 122 -4.17 -2.94 -22.50
N LEU A 123 -4.04 -3.82 -21.51
CA LEU A 123 -3.38 -3.50 -20.25
C LEU A 123 -1.92 -3.13 -20.52
N SER A 124 -1.56 -1.89 -20.22
CA SER A 124 -0.21 -1.33 -20.34
C SER A 124 -0.09 -0.14 -19.40
N PRO A 125 1.13 0.24 -18.98
CA PRO A 125 1.36 1.50 -18.29
C PRO A 125 0.62 2.67 -18.96
N VAL A 126 0.01 3.52 -18.13
CA VAL A 126 -0.56 4.78 -18.59
C VAL A 126 0.58 5.77 -18.72
N ASN A 127 0.80 6.27 -19.94
CA ASN A 127 1.72 7.37 -20.17
C ASN A 127 1.02 8.69 -19.80
N HIS A 128 1.31 9.19 -18.61
CA HIS A 128 0.84 10.51 -18.17
C HIS A 128 1.59 11.62 -18.94
N PRO A 129 1.02 12.84 -19.03
CA PRO A 129 1.71 13.95 -19.65
C PRO A 129 3.05 14.25 -18.97
N GLU A 130 4.06 14.65 -19.76
CA GLU A 130 5.43 14.89 -19.28
C GLU A 130 5.48 15.87 -18.10
N TYR A 131 4.71 16.96 -18.17
CA TYR A 131 4.64 17.97 -17.10
C TYR A 131 4.00 17.46 -15.80
N VAL A 132 3.31 16.31 -15.83
CA VAL A 132 2.76 15.65 -14.64
C VAL A 132 3.80 14.75 -13.99
N ILE A 133 4.58 14.03 -14.79
CA ILE A 133 5.62 13.11 -14.29
C ILE A 133 6.87 13.87 -13.85
N ASN A 134 7.23 14.93 -14.57
CA ASN A 134 8.37 15.79 -14.31
C ASN A 134 7.88 17.26 -14.14
N PRO A 135 7.29 17.60 -12.98
CA PRO A 135 6.80 18.94 -12.71
C PRO A 135 7.95 19.96 -12.59
N GLN A 136 7.69 21.21 -12.98
CA GLN A 136 8.60 22.33 -12.71
C GLN A 136 8.40 22.81 -11.27
N CYS A 137 9.31 22.44 -10.38
CA CYS A 137 9.11 22.59 -8.94
C CYS A 137 9.00 24.05 -8.49
N GLU A 138 9.85 24.94 -9.02
CA GLU A 138 9.98 26.35 -8.63
C GLU A 138 8.70 27.18 -8.85
N VAL A 139 7.85 26.74 -9.78
CA VAL A 139 6.59 27.42 -10.09
C VAL A 139 5.39 26.61 -9.66
N SER A 140 5.57 25.42 -9.08
CA SER A 140 4.50 24.52 -8.71
C SER A 140 4.13 24.65 -7.23
N SER A 141 2.92 24.20 -6.89
CA SER A 141 2.47 24.09 -5.51
C SER A 141 1.81 22.76 -5.20
N ILE A 142 1.64 22.47 -3.92
CA ILE A 142 0.81 21.39 -3.40
C ILE A 142 -0.27 21.95 -2.47
N GLN A 143 -1.48 21.39 -2.58
CA GLN A 143 -2.65 21.91 -1.87
C GLN A 143 -2.84 21.15 -0.57
N ILE A 144 -2.96 21.89 0.54
CA ILE A 144 -3.13 21.35 1.89
C ILE A 144 -4.48 21.79 2.44
N VAL A 145 -5.18 20.90 3.15
CA VAL A 145 -6.49 21.20 3.72
C VAL A 145 -6.40 22.42 4.65
N ASN A 146 -7.24 23.42 4.41
CA ASN A 146 -7.36 24.60 5.27
C ASN A 146 -8.56 24.44 6.22
N TYR A 147 -8.29 24.03 7.47
CA TYR A 147 -9.34 23.84 8.47
C TYR A 147 -9.97 25.16 8.97
N ASN A 148 -9.35 26.30 8.69
CA ASN A 148 -9.88 27.63 9.00
C ASN A 148 -10.86 28.11 7.92
N ASN A 149 -10.88 27.49 6.74
CA ASN A 149 -11.82 27.79 5.66
C ASN A 149 -12.92 26.71 5.54
N ASP A 150 -14.15 27.05 5.97
CA ASP A 150 -15.32 26.16 6.01
C ASP A 150 -15.01 24.77 6.61
N ASN A 151 -14.25 24.76 7.72
CA ASN A 151 -13.82 23.53 8.41
C ASN A 151 -13.16 22.50 7.46
N GLY A 152 -12.36 22.96 6.49
CA GLY A 152 -11.66 22.10 5.52
C GLY A 152 -12.42 21.83 4.22
N LYS A 153 -13.67 22.30 4.09
CA LYS A 153 -14.48 22.15 2.86
C LYS A 153 -14.26 23.29 1.86
N GLY A 154 -13.65 24.38 2.30
CA GLY A 154 -13.37 25.54 1.48
C GLY A 154 -12.15 25.38 0.57
N LEU A 155 -11.53 26.50 0.23
CA LEU A 155 -10.28 26.50 -0.55
C LEU A 155 -9.11 26.05 0.33
N PRO A 156 -8.18 25.25 -0.23
CA PRO A 156 -6.99 24.80 0.50
C PRO A 156 -5.97 25.92 0.67
N TYR A 157 -4.98 25.69 1.54
CA TYR A 157 -3.69 26.39 1.45
C TYR A 157 -2.93 25.91 0.20
N SER A 158 -2.06 26.75 -0.34
CA SER A 158 -1.17 26.43 -1.47
C SER A 158 0.27 26.55 -1.00
N LEU A 159 0.94 25.43 -0.77
CA LEU A 159 2.35 25.39 -0.40
C LEU A 159 3.22 25.43 -1.65
N HIS A 160 4.10 26.42 -1.73
CA HIS A 160 5.04 26.57 -2.83
C HIS A 160 6.11 25.49 -2.74
N LEU A 161 6.42 24.85 -3.87
CA LEU A 161 7.46 23.84 -3.94
C LEU A 161 8.75 24.44 -4.49
N ASP A 162 9.82 23.67 -4.37
CA ASP A 162 11.12 24.04 -4.90
C ASP A 162 11.86 22.78 -5.34
N SER A 163 12.87 22.91 -6.20
CA SER A 163 13.71 21.74 -6.50
C SER A 163 14.52 21.36 -5.27
N ILE A 164 14.79 20.06 -5.12
CA ILE A 164 15.60 19.53 -4.03
C ILE A 164 16.99 20.20 -4.02
N THR A 165 17.56 20.46 -5.19
CA THR A 165 18.82 21.22 -5.35
C THR A 165 18.76 22.61 -4.71
N ASN A 166 17.71 23.38 -4.96
CA ASN A 166 17.56 24.70 -4.36
C ASN A 166 17.27 24.62 -2.85
N GLN A 167 16.53 23.61 -2.42
CA GLN A 167 16.29 23.37 -0.99
C GLN A 167 17.60 23.10 -0.24
N MET A 168 18.51 22.31 -0.82
CA MET A 168 19.85 22.09 -0.25
C MET A 168 20.66 23.40 -0.17
N LYS A 169 20.62 24.25 -1.20
CA LYS A 169 21.28 25.57 -1.16
C LYS A 169 20.70 26.49 -0.08
N LYS A 170 19.37 26.57 0.01
CA LYS A 170 18.68 27.35 1.05
C LYS A 170 19.02 26.84 2.45
N TRP A 171 19.18 25.53 2.61
CA TRP A 171 19.66 24.93 3.85
C TRP A 171 21.09 25.39 4.19
N GLU A 172 22.03 25.32 3.24
CA GLU A 172 23.41 25.80 3.44
C GLU A 172 23.45 27.29 3.82
N GLU A 173 22.69 28.14 3.12
CA GLU A 173 22.56 29.57 3.43
C GLU A 173 21.97 29.83 4.82
N TRP A 174 21.02 28.99 5.24
CA TRP A 174 20.37 29.09 6.54
C TRP A 174 21.32 28.70 7.68
N VAL A 175 22.12 27.65 7.49
CA VAL A 175 23.18 27.24 8.44
C VAL A 175 24.20 28.37 8.65
N MET A 176 24.51 29.14 7.61
CA MET A 176 25.42 30.30 7.70
C MET A 176 24.84 31.50 8.47
N LYS A 177 23.51 31.59 8.64
CA LYS A 177 22.80 32.72 9.29
C LYS A 177 22.30 32.35 10.70
N ASP A 178 23.19 31.82 11.54
CA ASP A 178 22.97 31.36 12.92
C ASP A 178 22.28 29.98 13.09
N GLY A 179 21.62 29.43 12.06
CA GLY A 179 21.23 28.01 12.02
C GLY A 179 20.37 27.51 13.20
N ILE A 180 19.54 28.36 13.80
CA ILE A 180 18.72 27.96 14.95
C ILE A 180 17.50 27.15 14.50
N ASN A 181 17.64 25.85 14.66
CA ASN A 181 16.67 24.82 14.37
C ASN A 181 15.22 25.15 14.84
N PRO A 182 14.22 25.28 13.93
CA PRO A 182 12.83 25.48 14.32
C PRO A 182 12.25 24.25 15.02
N ASN A 183 11.48 24.45 16.09
CA ASN A 183 10.69 23.37 16.70
C ASN A 183 9.43 23.12 15.88
N TYR A 184 9.48 22.22 14.90
CA TYR A 184 8.33 21.88 14.05
C TYR A 184 7.20 21.20 14.82
N ARG A 185 7.51 20.31 15.77
CA ARG A 185 6.54 19.48 16.51
C ARG A 185 5.38 20.26 17.10
N ASN A 186 5.68 21.45 17.63
CA ASN A 186 4.71 22.31 18.29
C ASN A 186 4.10 23.39 17.38
N ARG A 187 4.49 23.46 16.11
CA ARG A 187 3.94 24.44 15.15
C ARG A 187 2.57 24.01 14.63
N SER A 188 1.71 25.01 14.45
CA SER A 188 0.43 24.87 13.76
C SER A 188 0.66 24.54 12.27
N VAL A 189 -0.30 23.86 11.63
CA VAL A 189 -0.22 23.60 10.17
C VAL A 189 -0.16 24.92 9.40
N GLU A 190 -0.89 25.94 9.85
CA GLU A 190 -0.88 27.27 9.24
C GLU A 190 0.50 27.93 9.28
N GLU A 191 1.20 27.89 10.42
CA GLU A 191 2.57 28.40 10.52
C GLU A 191 3.56 27.65 9.61
N LEU A 192 3.33 26.36 9.35
CA LEU A 192 4.19 25.54 8.47
C LEU A 192 3.88 25.70 6.98
N LEU A 193 2.83 26.46 6.64
CA LEU A 193 2.40 26.71 5.27
C LEU A 193 2.57 28.19 4.89
N ASP A 194 3.17 29.01 5.74
CA ASP A 194 3.47 30.41 5.40
C ASP A 194 4.61 30.46 4.38
N ASN A 195 4.25 30.70 3.11
CA ASN A 195 5.23 30.80 2.02
C ASN A 195 6.19 32.00 2.16
N ASN A 196 5.92 32.95 3.06
CA ASN A 196 6.86 34.04 3.37
C ASN A 196 7.95 33.60 4.35
N GLN A 197 7.76 32.46 5.01
CA GLN A 197 8.71 31.89 5.94
C GLN A 197 9.44 30.71 5.29
N TYR A 198 10.77 30.69 5.41
CA TYR A 198 11.54 29.51 5.03
C TYR A 198 11.50 28.45 6.13
N HIS A 199 11.20 27.20 5.76
CA HIS A 199 11.21 26.04 6.63
C HIS A 199 12.42 25.14 6.31
N PRO A 200 13.55 25.30 7.02
CA PRO A 200 14.77 24.55 6.74
C PRO A 200 14.61 23.04 6.92
N PHE A 201 15.12 22.27 5.96
CA PHE A 201 15.17 20.80 5.98
C PHE A 201 16.52 20.31 5.49
N ASP A 202 17.24 19.55 6.32
CA ASP A 202 18.50 18.93 5.94
C ASP A 202 18.25 17.53 5.34
N TYR A 203 18.75 17.30 4.14
CA TYR A 203 18.65 15.99 3.52
C TYR A 203 19.68 15.00 4.07
N GLY A 204 20.70 15.45 4.80
CA GLY A 204 21.78 14.59 5.28
C GLY A 204 22.75 14.15 4.20
N TYR A 205 22.71 14.79 3.03
CA TYR A 205 23.53 14.47 1.87
C TYR A 205 24.70 15.45 1.73
N ASN A 206 25.91 14.94 1.51
CA ASN A 206 27.11 15.75 1.35
C ASN A 206 27.36 16.05 -0.14
N SER A 207 27.16 17.30 -0.55
CA SER A 207 27.24 17.77 -1.94
C SER A 207 28.64 17.67 -2.57
N SER A 208 29.70 17.47 -1.78
CA SER A 208 31.05 17.20 -2.30
C SER A 208 31.19 15.83 -2.98
N GLN A 209 30.19 14.95 -2.82
CA GLN A 209 30.05 13.70 -3.55
C GLN A 209 29.28 13.96 -4.86
N GLU A 210 29.86 14.69 -5.82
CA GLU A 210 29.23 14.92 -7.13
C GLU A 210 29.01 13.60 -7.85
N ASP A 211 27.76 13.11 -7.82
CA ASP A 211 27.41 11.86 -8.46
C ASP A 211 27.14 12.08 -9.96
N ASN A 212 28.23 12.20 -10.73
CA ASN A 212 28.24 12.22 -12.20
C ASN A 212 27.94 10.84 -12.83
N THR A 213 27.30 9.94 -12.09
CA THR A 213 26.93 8.61 -12.56
C THR A 213 25.64 8.66 -13.39
N ASN A 214 25.66 7.97 -14.54
CA ASN A 214 24.47 7.67 -15.32
C ASN A 214 23.37 7.07 -14.40
N ASN A 215 22.09 7.33 -14.67
CA ASN A 215 20.96 6.91 -13.82
C ASN A 215 20.95 5.42 -13.48
N ASP A 216 21.45 4.56 -14.38
CA ASP A 216 21.51 3.12 -14.14
C ASP A 216 22.54 2.76 -13.07
N ASN A 217 23.72 3.38 -13.10
CA ASN A 217 24.78 3.15 -12.10
C ASN A 217 24.40 3.72 -10.73
N TYR A 218 23.59 4.78 -10.69
CA TYR A 218 23.14 5.39 -9.45
C TYR A 218 22.32 4.41 -8.59
N TYR A 219 21.28 3.79 -9.16
CA TYR A 219 20.40 2.94 -8.36
C TYR A 219 21.09 1.66 -7.90
N GLU A 220 21.98 1.10 -8.72
CA GLU A 220 22.85 -0.01 -8.34
C GLU A 220 23.75 0.38 -7.15
N TYR A 221 24.33 1.59 -7.16
CA TYR A 221 25.06 2.13 -6.02
C TYR A 221 24.17 2.26 -4.77
N VAL A 222 22.98 2.88 -4.88
CA VAL A 222 22.08 3.11 -3.74
C VAL A 222 21.65 1.81 -3.05
N ILE A 223 21.38 0.75 -3.82
CA ILE A 223 20.96 -0.54 -3.26
C ILE A 223 22.09 -1.19 -2.44
N ASN A 224 23.34 -0.96 -2.85
CA ASN A 224 24.54 -1.53 -2.25
C ASN A 224 25.26 -0.59 -1.26
N SER A 225 24.84 0.68 -1.17
CA SER A 225 25.44 1.67 -0.27
C SER A 225 25.25 1.28 1.19
N ARG A 226 26.07 1.80 2.09
CA ARG A 226 25.87 1.57 3.53
C ARG A 226 24.61 2.30 4.02
N MET A 227 24.00 1.80 5.09
CA MET A 227 22.78 2.41 5.66
C MET A 227 23.07 3.74 6.38
N ASP A 228 24.32 3.99 6.76
CA ASP A 228 24.79 5.26 7.33
C ASP A 228 25.23 6.29 6.29
N GLU A 229 25.00 6.02 5.01
CA GLU A 229 25.21 6.95 3.90
C GLU A 229 23.86 7.42 3.37
N THR A 230 23.78 8.72 3.04
CA THR A 230 22.60 9.28 2.40
C THR A 230 22.79 9.33 0.89
N PRO A 231 21.94 8.65 0.10
CA PRO A 231 21.92 8.81 -1.34
C PRO A 231 21.60 10.24 -1.79
N ASP A 232 21.87 10.56 -3.05
CA ASP A 232 21.47 11.84 -3.64
C ASP A 232 19.94 12.03 -3.59
N PRO A 233 19.42 12.98 -2.79
CA PRO A 233 17.99 13.17 -2.61
C PRO A 233 17.29 13.63 -3.91
N ARG A 234 18.03 14.17 -4.89
CA ARG A 234 17.48 14.58 -6.21
C ARG A 234 16.95 13.38 -7.02
N LYS A 235 17.37 12.16 -6.69
CA LYS A 235 16.94 10.89 -7.32
C LYS A 235 16.10 10.03 -6.37
N ARG A 236 15.40 10.65 -5.40
CA ARG A 236 14.48 10.01 -4.43
C ARG A 236 13.60 8.92 -5.06
N ARG A 237 13.53 7.76 -4.40
CA ARG A 237 12.65 6.64 -4.80
C ARG A 237 11.31 6.70 -4.06
N LEU A 238 10.27 6.20 -4.72
CA LEU A 238 8.92 6.06 -4.17
C LEU A 238 8.45 4.60 -4.25
N PHE A 239 8.10 4.04 -3.10
CA PHE A 239 7.59 2.67 -2.99
C PHE A 239 6.10 2.64 -2.64
N SER A 240 5.41 1.59 -3.06
CA SER A 240 4.02 1.35 -2.66
C SER A 240 3.87 0.00 -2.00
N PHE A 241 3.28 0.02 -0.80
CA PHE A 241 3.05 -1.12 0.05
C PHE A 241 1.54 -1.34 0.20
N ILE A 242 1.02 -2.36 -0.48
CA ILE A 242 -0.43 -2.62 -0.52
C ILE A 242 -0.76 -4.04 -0.09
N MET A 243 -1.95 -4.20 0.47
CA MET A 243 -2.50 -5.50 0.86
C MET A 243 -3.47 -5.96 -0.21
N PHE A 244 -3.28 -7.18 -0.71
CA PHE A 244 -4.07 -7.75 -1.77
C PHE A 244 -4.92 -8.93 -1.30
N ASN A 245 -6.13 -9.02 -1.84
CA ASN A 245 -6.99 -10.19 -1.69
C ASN A 245 -7.47 -10.72 -3.04
N THR A 246 -8.53 -10.16 -3.64
CA THR A 246 -9.15 -10.72 -4.87
C THR A 246 -9.47 -9.70 -5.94
N GLU A 247 -9.18 -8.42 -5.70
CA GLU A 247 -9.56 -7.29 -6.53
C GLU A 247 -8.61 -7.08 -7.72
N PHE A 248 -8.49 -8.13 -8.55
CA PHE A 248 -7.64 -8.17 -9.73
C PHE A 248 -7.81 -6.99 -10.69
N ASP A 249 -9.05 -6.58 -10.99
CA ASP A 249 -9.33 -5.44 -11.86
C ASP A 249 -8.78 -4.12 -11.30
N LEU A 250 -8.79 -3.99 -9.97
CA LEU A 250 -8.32 -2.81 -9.26
C LEU A 250 -6.80 -2.81 -9.16
N LEU A 251 -6.17 -3.98 -8.96
CA LEU A 251 -4.71 -4.14 -8.99
C LEU A 251 -4.13 -3.84 -10.38
N ASP A 252 -4.79 -4.34 -11.43
CA ASP A 252 -4.44 -4.00 -12.82
C ASP A 252 -4.48 -2.48 -13.05
N LEU A 253 -5.56 -1.82 -12.58
CA LEU A 253 -5.70 -0.37 -12.65
C LEU A 253 -4.57 0.32 -11.86
N TYR A 254 -4.30 -0.11 -10.63
CA TYR A 254 -3.26 0.43 -9.76
C TYR A 254 -1.88 0.40 -10.41
N PHE A 255 -1.46 -0.75 -10.94
CA PHE A 255 -0.18 -0.88 -11.64
C PHE A 255 -0.11 0.04 -12.86
N THR A 256 -1.16 0.07 -13.68
CA THR A 256 -1.14 0.91 -14.89
C THR A 256 -1.07 2.40 -14.57
N GLU A 257 -1.75 2.84 -13.52
CA GLU A 257 -1.85 4.26 -13.17
C GLU A 257 -0.53 4.78 -12.60
N PHE A 258 0.20 3.96 -11.86
CA PHE A 258 1.38 4.40 -11.12
C PHE A 258 2.73 3.89 -11.64
N TYR A 259 2.75 3.05 -12.69
CA TYR A 259 3.98 2.42 -13.19
C TYR A 259 5.12 3.43 -13.44
N ASP A 260 4.82 4.62 -13.95
CA ASP A 260 5.83 5.64 -14.29
C ASP A 260 6.38 6.40 -13.06
N VAL A 261 5.67 6.36 -11.92
CA VAL A 261 6.03 7.14 -10.72
C VAL A 261 6.56 6.27 -9.58
N ILE A 262 6.04 5.05 -9.43
CA ILE A 262 6.48 4.11 -8.40
C ILE A 262 7.70 3.32 -8.90
N ASP A 263 8.69 3.17 -8.02
CA ASP A 263 9.89 2.37 -8.30
C ASP A 263 9.67 0.89 -7.97
N TYR A 264 9.03 0.58 -6.84
CA TYR A 264 8.62 -0.80 -6.50
C TYR A 264 7.23 -0.87 -5.88
N PHE A 265 6.51 -1.93 -6.26
CA PHE A 265 5.24 -2.34 -5.68
C PHE A 265 5.45 -3.58 -4.81
N VAL A 266 5.34 -3.44 -3.49
CA VAL A 266 5.34 -4.58 -2.57
C VAL A 266 3.90 -5.00 -2.30
N ILE A 267 3.58 -6.24 -2.67
CA ILE A 267 2.23 -6.77 -2.59
C ILE A 267 2.16 -7.78 -1.45
N TYR A 268 1.61 -7.35 -0.32
CA TYR A 268 1.29 -8.24 0.77
C TYR A 268 0.11 -9.14 0.38
N GLU A 269 0.28 -10.44 0.61
CA GLU A 269 -0.77 -11.42 0.50
C GLU A 269 -0.67 -12.40 1.68
N SER A 270 -1.77 -13.04 2.06
CA SER A 270 -1.74 -14.13 3.05
C SER A 270 -2.45 -15.38 2.54
N ASN A 271 -2.11 -16.54 3.08
CA ASN A 271 -2.82 -17.80 2.82
C ASN A 271 -4.13 -17.95 3.62
N SER A 272 -4.56 -16.89 4.33
CA SER A 272 -5.86 -16.81 4.97
C SER A 272 -6.51 -15.43 4.80
N THR A 273 -7.83 -15.37 4.96
CA THR A 273 -8.61 -14.13 5.04
C THR A 273 -8.51 -13.53 6.44
N PHE A 274 -8.85 -12.25 6.62
CA PHE A 274 -8.94 -11.67 7.97
C PHE A 274 -10.08 -12.29 8.79
N SER A 275 -11.15 -12.77 8.14
CA SER A 275 -12.15 -13.62 8.81
C SER A 275 -11.62 -15.00 9.25
N GLY A 276 -10.42 -15.41 8.83
CA GLY A 276 -9.76 -16.65 9.25
C GLY A 276 -9.94 -17.86 8.34
N ASN A 277 -10.56 -17.68 7.17
CA ASN A 277 -10.71 -18.77 6.21
C ASN A 277 -9.42 -18.97 5.42
N PRO A 278 -8.95 -20.21 5.19
CA PRO A 278 -7.85 -20.46 4.26
C PRO A 278 -8.17 -19.92 2.86
N LYS A 279 -7.16 -19.42 2.16
CA LYS A 279 -7.29 -18.92 0.79
C LYS A 279 -6.05 -19.22 -0.06
N PRO A 280 -6.21 -19.36 -1.39
CA PRO A 280 -5.06 -19.37 -2.30
C PRO A 280 -4.26 -18.06 -2.21
N LEU A 281 -2.98 -18.14 -2.58
CA LEU A 281 -2.18 -16.95 -2.87
C LEU A 281 -2.52 -16.44 -4.29
N TYR A 282 -3.72 -15.88 -4.44
CA TYR A 282 -4.27 -15.36 -5.69
C TYR A 282 -3.26 -14.55 -6.51
N PHE A 283 -2.64 -13.52 -5.92
CA PHE A 283 -1.71 -12.65 -6.64
C PHE A 283 -0.40 -13.36 -6.93
N THR A 284 0.19 -14.04 -5.94
CA THR A 284 1.48 -14.72 -6.11
C THR A 284 1.39 -15.79 -7.18
N ARG A 285 0.30 -16.57 -7.20
CA ARG A 285 0.02 -17.55 -8.25
C ARG A 285 -0.24 -16.89 -9.60
N ALA A 286 -0.93 -15.75 -9.66
CA ALA A 286 -1.10 -15.00 -10.90
C ALA A 286 0.25 -14.55 -11.50
N LEU A 287 1.17 -14.08 -10.65
CA LEU A 287 2.51 -13.65 -11.05
C LEU A 287 3.37 -14.82 -11.56
N LEU A 288 3.25 -16.01 -10.95
CA LEU A 288 4.08 -17.17 -11.29
C LEU A 288 3.52 -18.06 -12.41
N GLU A 289 2.19 -18.17 -12.51
CA GLU A 289 1.52 -19.15 -13.37
C GLU A 289 0.92 -18.54 -14.64
N THR A 290 0.89 -17.20 -14.76
CA THR A 290 0.24 -16.52 -15.89
C THR A 290 1.07 -15.36 -16.45
N ASP A 291 0.68 -14.87 -17.63
CA ASP A 291 1.27 -13.71 -18.31
C ASP A 291 0.63 -12.37 -17.91
N ARG A 292 -0.28 -12.35 -16.92
CA ARG A 292 -1.08 -11.16 -16.54
C ARG A 292 -0.21 -9.93 -16.23
N TYR A 293 0.94 -10.14 -15.58
CA TYR A 293 1.80 -9.07 -15.06
C TYR A 293 3.15 -8.93 -15.78
N ASP A 294 3.33 -9.57 -16.94
CA ASP A 294 4.61 -9.57 -17.65
C ASP A 294 5.15 -8.17 -18.00
N LYS A 295 4.26 -7.18 -18.18
CA LYS A 295 4.61 -5.78 -18.49
C LYS A 295 4.97 -4.92 -17.27
N PHE A 296 4.79 -5.45 -16.06
CA PHE A 296 4.96 -4.72 -14.81
C PHE A 296 5.93 -5.43 -13.86
N LYS A 297 6.27 -6.70 -14.15
CA LYS A 297 7.00 -7.58 -13.23
C LYS A 297 8.32 -6.97 -12.79
N ASP A 298 8.99 -6.19 -13.62
CA ASP A 298 10.25 -5.49 -13.34
C ASP A 298 10.21 -4.57 -12.11
N LYS A 299 9.03 -4.26 -11.56
CA LYS A 299 8.87 -3.46 -10.33
C LYS A 299 8.08 -4.15 -9.22
N ILE A 300 7.63 -5.39 -9.43
CA ILE A 300 6.68 -6.07 -8.54
C ILE A 300 7.42 -7.02 -7.60
N ILE A 301 7.16 -6.89 -6.30
CA ILE A 301 7.71 -7.74 -5.24
C ILE A 301 6.54 -8.43 -4.50
N PRO A 302 6.30 -9.75 -4.70
CA PRO A 302 5.38 -10.51 -3.87
C PRO A 302 5.89 -10.62 -2.43
N LEU A 303 4.99 -10.47 -1.46
CA LEU A 303 5.26 -10.63 -0.04
C LEU A 303 4.16 -11.49 0.61
N PRO A 304 4.12 -12.81 0.36
CA PRO A 304 3.20 -13.68 1.04
C PRO A 304 3.63 -13.87 2.51
N CYS A 305 2.70 -13.69 3.44
CA CYS A 305 2.91 -13.88 4.87
C CYS A 305 1.84 -14.81 5.46
N GLU A 306 2.24 -15.63 6.43
CA GLU A 306 1.30 -16.37 7.25
C GLU A 306 0.65 -15.44 8.28
N THR A 307 -0.67 -15.53 8.42
CA THR A 307 -1.40 -14.78 9.46
C THR A 307 -1.62 -15.71 10.65
N ILE A 308 -0.84 -15.53 11.71
CA ILE A 308 -0.79 -16.42 12.88
C ILE A 308 -1.51 -15.86 14.14
N VAL A 309 -2.35 -14.84 13.98
CA VAL A 309 -3.03 -14.17 15.10
C VAL A 309 -4.44 -14.74 15.31
N ASP A 310 -4.72 -15.21 16.53
CA ASP A 310 -6.04 -15.67 16.96
C ASP A 310 -6.52 -14.93 18.23
N GLU A 311 -6.47 -13.60 18.18
CA GLU A 311 -6.87 -12.73 19.27
C GLU A 311 -8.16 -11.99 18.95
N ASP A 312 -8.94 -11.63 19.98
CA ASP A 312 -10.06 -10.70 19.86
C ASP A 312 -9.74 -9.44 20.67
N ASN A 313 -9.81 -8.28 20.03
CA ASN A 313 -9.55 -6.98 20.64
C ASN A 313 -10.84 -6.23 21.04
N GLY A 314 -11.96 -6.94 21.14
CA GLY A 314 -13.29 -6.39 21.43
C GLY A 314 -14.04 -5.92 20.18
N ARG A 315 -13.44 -6.02 18.99
CA ARG A 315 -14.06 -5.76 17.69
C ARG A 315 -14.08 -7.01 16.80
N GLY A 316 -13.83 -8.18 17.37
CA GLY A 316 -13.72 -9.45 16.66
C GLY A 316 -12.28 -9.80 16.29
N LYS A 317 -12.08 -11.03 15.82
CA LYS A 317 -10.74 -11.60 15.55
C LYS A 317 -10.06 -11.12 14.27
N ALA A 318 -10.77 -10.35 13.45
CA ALA A 318 -10.29 -9.98 12.13
C ALA A 318 -9.41 -8.71 12.14
N PHE A 319 -9.70 -7.72 12.98
CA PHE A 319 -8.87 -6.52 13.12
C PHE A 319 -7.44 -6.82 13.62
N PRO A 320 -7.24 -7.69 14.63
CA PRO A 320 -5.89 -8.11 15.04
C PRO A 320 -5.02 -8.62 13.89
N LYS A 321 -5.60 -9.41 12.98
CA LYS A 321 -4.91 -9.93 11.79
C LYS A 321 -4.57 -8.82 10.79
N GLU A 322 -5.48 -7.87 10.59
CA GLU A 322 -5.23 -6.71 9.73
C GLU A 322 -4.11 -5.82 10.28
N HIS A 323 -4.12 -5.51 11.58
CA HIS A 323 -3.07 -4.71 12.21
C HIS A 323 -1.70 -5.37 12.05
N LEU A 324 -1.61 -6.69 12.27
CA LEU A 324 -0.36 -7.41 12.04
C LEU A 324 0.07 -7.36 10.57
N ALA A 325 -0.86 -7.62 9.63
CA ALA A 325 -0.55 -7.57 8.20
C ALA A 325 0.02 -6.20 7.78
N ARG A 326 -0.56 -5.10 8.32
CA ARG A 326 -0.07 -3.73 8.09
C ARG A 326 1.31 -3.51 8.69
N ARG A 327 1.59 -4.05 9.88
CA ARG A 327 2.92 -3.96 10.48
C ARG A 327 3.96 -4.70 9.63
N LEU A 328 3.64 -5.93 9.21
CA LEU A 328 4.53 -6.77 8.41
C LEU A 328 4.81 -6.20 7.01
N VAL A 329 3.80 -5.64 6.33
CA VAL A 329 4.01 -5.07 4.98
C VAL A 329 4.92 -3.85 5.01
N ILE A 330 4.85 -3.02 6.05
CA ILE A 330 5.80 -1.89 6.22
C ILE A 330 7.20 -2.42 6.47
N GLU A 331 7.37 -3.24 7.51
CA GLU A 331 8.68 -3.75 7.92
C GLU A 331 9.38 -4.53 6.80
N LYS A 332 8.72 -5.57 6.29
CA LYS A 332 9.30 -6.44 5.26
C LYS A 332 9.34 -5.74 3.89
N GLY A 333 8.44 -4.80 3.63
CA GLY A 333 8.45 -4.00 2.41
C GLY A 333 9.69 -3.12 2.32
N LEU A 334 10.02 -2.38 3.38
CA LEU A 334 11.23 -1.55 3.46
C LEU A 334 12.52 -2.36 3.26
N ARG A 335 12.57 -3.56 3.85
CA ARG A 335 13.67 -4.52 3.64
C ARG A 335 13.77 -4.95 2.17
N SER A 336 12.65 -5.36 1.59
CA SER A 336 12.61 -5.93 0.23
C SER A 336 13.04 -4.95 -0.86
N VAL A 337 12.86 -3.64 -0.63
CA VAL A 337 13.23 -2.58 -1.59
C VAL A 337 14.60 -1.97 -1.30
N HIS A 338 15.33 -2.48 -0.30
CA HIS A 338 16.59 -1.92 0.16
C HIS A 338 16.47 -0.40 0.42
N ALA A 339 15.45 0.00 1.18
CA ALA A 339 15.17 1.41 1.46
C ALA A 339 16.40 2.10 2.08
N ARG A 340 16.61 3.37 1.71
CA ARG A 340 17.68 4.25 2.18
C ARG A 340 17.11 5.59 2.63
N HIS A 341 17.86 6.32 3.46
CA HIS A 341 17.39 7.58 4.04
C HIS A 341 16.85 8.52 2.96
N GLY A 342 15.68 9.11 3.19
CA GLY A 342 15.05 10.05 2.27
C GLY A 342 14.21 9.41 1.16
N ASP A 343 14.26 8.09 0.97
CA ASP A 343 13.24 7.39 0.18
C ASP A 343 11.86 7.60 0.79
N ILE A 344 10.82 7.60 -0.04
CA ILE A 344 9.43 7.74 0.40
C ILE A 344 8.65 6.48 0.09
N PHE A 345 7.65 6.18 0.90
CA PHE A 345 6.74 5.06 0.65
C PHE A 345 5.30 5.44 0.98
N ILE A 346 4.36 4.81 0.29
CA ILE A 346 2.93 4.90 0.60
C ILE A 346 2.40 3.57 1.12
N HIS A 347 1.50 3.64 2.09
CA HIS A 347 0.74 2.49 2.55
C HIS A 347 -0.74 2.81 2.71
N GLY A 348 -1.57 1.95 2.16
CA GLY A 348 -3.02 1.94 2.35
C GLY A 348 -3.65 0.72 1.67
N ASP A 349 -4.97 0.74 1.60
CA ASP A 349 -5.71 -0.34 0.92
C ASP A 349 -5.65 -0.14 -0.59
N LEU A 350 -5.79 -1.22 -1.35
CA LEU A 350 -5.70 -1.19 -2.82
C LEU A 350 -6.74 -0.25 -3.46
N ASP A 351 -7.90 -0.06 -2.82
CA ASP A 351 -8.95 0.87 -3.24
C ASP A 351 -8.70 2.33 -2.86
N GLU A 352 -7.53 2.66 -2.32
CA GLU A 352 -7.19 4.03 -1.90
C GLU A 352 -6.03 4.52 -2.75
N MET A 353 -6.41 5.22 -3.81
CA MET A 353 -5.48 5.57 -4.87
C MET A 353 -5.17 7.06 -4.82
N PRO A 354 -3.94 7.46 -4.51
CA PRO A 354 -3.54 8.86 -4.61
C PRO A 354 -3.52 9.30 -6.08
N LYS A 355 -3.62 10.59 -6.34
CA LYS A 355 -3.50 11.14 -7.69
C LYS A 355 -2.04 11.20 -8.10
N VAL A 356 -1.76 10.75 -9.31
CA VAL A 356 -0.40 10.71 -9.88
C VAL A 356 0.28 12.08 -9.84
N HIS A 357 -0.44 13.16 -10.19
CA HIS A 357 0.12 14.50 -10.17
C HIS A 357 0.52 15.00 -8.77
N VAL A 358 -0.03 14.41 -7.69
CA VAL A 358 0.38 14.71 -6.31
C VAL A 358 1.64 13.92 -5.97
N LEU A 359 1.65 12.61 -6.25
CA LEU A 359 2.81 11.75 -6.00
C LEU A 359 4.05 12.21 -6.76
N SER A 360 3.92 12.57 -8.04
CA SER A 360 5.06 13.06 -8.83
C SER A 360 5.68 14.31 -8.23
N ARG A 361 4.88 15.25 -7.72
CA ARG A 361 5.39 16.45 -7.04
C ARG A 361 6.10 16.12 -5.74
N LEU A 362 5.53 15.25 -4.90
CA LEU A 362 6.16 14.82 -3.65
C LEU A 362 7.48 14.04 -3.89
N LYS A 363 7.55 13.28 -4.99
CA LYS A 363 8.75 12.54 -5.40
C LYS A 363 9.84 13.46 -5.97
N LYS A 364 9.47 14.40 -6.86
CA LYS A 364 10.42 15.18 -7.67
C LYS A 364 10.81 16.53 -7.06
N CYS A 365 9.95 17.11 -6.24
CA CYS A 365 10.15 18.41 -5.62
C CYS A 365 10.39 18.27 -4.11
N GLY A 366 11.05 19.27 -3.54
CA GLY A 366 11.18 19.48 -2.11
C GLY A 366 10.38 20.70 -1.64
N GLY A 367 10.60 21.08 -0.38
CA GLY A 367 9.90 22.18 0.29
C GLY A 367 8.59 21.74 0.97
N TRP A 368 8.36 20.43 1.10
CA TRP A 368 7.21 19.87 1.82
C TRP A 368 7.63 18.96 2.98
N GLU A 369 8.90 18.55 3.03
CA GLU A 369 9.42 17.54 3.95
C GLU A 369 9.24 17.91 5.42
N HIS A 370 9.34 19.22 5.73
CA HIS A 370 9.14 19.80 7.06
C HIS A 370 7.72 19.57 7.63
N LEU A 371 6.76 19.23 6.77
CA LEU A 371 5.39 18.88 7.17
C LEU A 371 5.31 17.52 7.86
N GLN A 372 6.25 16.62 7.59
CA GLN A 372 6.30 15.27 8.15
C GLN A 372 7.51 15.10 9.06
N ALA A 373 8.70 15.20 8.48
CA ALA A 373 9.94 15.17 9.24
C ALA A 373 10.17 16.57 9.81
N GLY A 374 10.76 16.67 11.00
CA GLY A 374 11.13 17.96 11.55
C GLY A 374 12.29 18.56 10.75
N ILE A 375 13.36 18.90 11.46
CA ILE A 375 14.61 19.19 10.76
C ILE A 375 15.11 17.83 10.29
N GLY A 376 15.17 17.68 8.97
CA GLY A 376 15.80 16.52 8.36
C GLY A 376 17.25 16.40 8.85
N GLY A 377 17.89 15.29 8.54
CA GLY A 377 19.28 15.05 8.90
C GLY A 377 19.64 13.60 8.64
N GLY A 378 20.82 13.38 8.10
CA GLY A 378 21.25 12.07 7.65
C GLY A 378 21.58 11.12 8.81
N PRO A 379 21.59 9.81 8.56
CA PRO A 379 22.28 8.90 9.44
C PRO A 379 23.77 9.25 9.53
N LYS A 380 24.37 8.92 10.66
CA LYS A 380 25.77 9.22 10.96
C LYS A 380 26.65 8.01 10.79
N SER A 381 27.87 8.22 10.34
CA SER A 381 28.82 7.14 10.17
C SER A 381 29.15 6.51 11.53
N PHE A 382 29.17 5.17 11.57
CA PHE A 382 29.66 4.45 12.76
C PHE A 382 31.20 4.35 12.81
N ILE A 383 31.91 4.63 11.71
CA ILE A 383 33.36 4.46 11.62
C ILE A 383 34.11 5.66 12.21
N HIS A 384 33.63 6.88 11.94
CA HIS A 384 34.39 8.10 12.20
C HIS A 384 33.79 8.97 13.30
N GLU A 385 32.52 8.78 13.62
CA GLU A 385 31.79 9.58 14.60
C GLU A 385 31.54 8.78 15.87
N ASN A 386 31.31 9.46 17.00
CA ASN A 386 30.89 8.81 18.24
C ASN A 386 29.38 8.46 18.20
N THR A 387 28.99 7.74 17.15
CA THR A 387 27.60 7.38 16.86
C THR A 387 27.24 6.13 17.66
N ASN A 388 26.33 6.30 18.63
CA ASN A 388 25.81 5.19 19.42
C ASN A 388 24.46 4.73 18.87
N SER A 389 24.21 3.41 18.97
CA SER A 389 22.90 2.82 18.67
C SER A 389 22.25 2.23 19.92
N TYR A 390 20.98 2.53 20.16
CA TYR A 390 20.22 1.95 21.27
C TYR A 390 19.76 0.50 21.03
N PHE A 391 20.06 -0.09 19.86
CA PHE A 391 19.88 -1.53 19.62
C PHE A 391 21.06 -2.36 20.15
N LEU A 392 22.23 -1.75 20.27
CA LEU A 392 23.41 -2.39 20.82
C LEU A 392 23.33 -2.36 22.34
N LYS A 393 23.72 -3.45 23.00
CA LYS A 393 23.66 -3.63 24.46
C LYS A 393 24.59 -2.67 25.21
N ASN A 394 24.26 -1.39 25.26
CA ASN A 394 24.89 -0.43 26.14
C ASN A 394 24.01 -0.27 27.38
N LYS A 395 24.50 -0.76 28.52
CA LYS A 395 23.76 -0.77 29.80
C LYS A 395 23.40 0.63 30.30
N ASP A 396 24.09 1.65 29.80
CA ASP A 396 23.89 3.05 30.19
C ASP A 396 22.91 3.79 29.24
N MET A 397 22.51 3.17 28.11
CA MET A 397 21.61 3.79 27.13
C MET A 397 20.17 3.30 27.34
N ASN A 398 19.34 4.14 27.97
CA ASN A 398 17.94 3.84 28.23
C ASN A 398 17.01 4.74 27.40
N VAL A 399 16.64 4.29 26.20
CA VAL A 399 15.59 4.97 25.39
C VAL A 399 14.24 4.68 26.00
N THR A 400 13.50 5.74 26.31
CA THR A 400 12.15 5.63 26.83
C THR A 400 11.23 5.05 25.76
N VAL A 401 10.28 4.23 26.19
CA VAL A 401 9.20 3.73 25.32
C VAL A 401 7.87 4.27 25.81
N ASN A 402 6.95 4.54 24.89
CA ASN A 402 5.59 4.92 25.24
C ASN A 402 4.79 3.70 25.76
N SER A 403 3.53 3.91 26.12
CA SER A 403 2.63 2.85 26.61
C SER A 403 2.34 1.74 25.61
N TYR A 404 2.65 1.94 24.32
CA TYR A 404 2.51 0.96 23.26
C TYR A 404 3.85 0.28 22.89
N GLY A 405 4.93 0.59 23.61
CA GLY A 405 6.27 0.05 23.35
C GLY A 405 7.04 0.78 22.24
N GLU A 406 6.53 1.88 21.69
CA GLU A 406 7.27 2.63 20.68
C GLU A 406 8.42 3.39 21.32
N TYR A 407 9.60 3.34 20.68
CA TYR A 407 10.73 4.17 21.07
C TYR A 407 10.35 5.64 20.96
N MET A 408 10.51 6.37 22.06
CA MET A 408 10.28 7.81 22.12
C MET A 408 11.54 8.52 21.68
N ILE A 409 11.55 8.92 20.42
CA ILE A 409 12.64 9.61 19.76
C ILE A 409 12.08 10.82 19.00
N ASP A 410 12.69 11.99 19.15
CA ASP A 410 12.07 13.29 18.82
C ASP A 410 12.42 13.82 17.42
N TYR A 411 12.09 13.07 16.35
CA TYR A 411 12.56 13.37 14.98
C TYR A 411 11.55 14.03 14.04
N GLU A 412 10.25 13.92 14.33
CA GLU A 412 9.20 14.08 13.32
C GLU A 412 8.04 14.95 13.82
N LYS A 413 7.48 15.76 12.92
CA LYS A 413 6.24 16.51 13.14
C LYS A 413 5.03 15.58 13.05
N GLU A 414 4.99 14.74 12.02
CA GLU A 414 3.96 13.72 11.81
C GLU A 414 4.61 12.38 11.49
N LYS A 415 3.95 11.27 11.84
CA LYS A 415 4.44 9.94 11.43
C LYS A 415 4.29 9.75 9.93
N SER A 416 3.25 10.32 9.34
CA SER A 416 2.96 10.23 7.91
C SER A 416 2.02 11.35 7.45
N LEU A 417 1.97 11.61 6.14
CA LEU A 417 1.04 12.56 5.52
C LEU A 417 -0.14 11.82 4.90
N GLY A 418 -1.35 12.21 5.28
CA GLY A 418 -2.59 11.64 4.75
C GLY A 418 -3.07 12.31 3.46
N PHE A 419 -3.74 11.54 2.61
CA PHE A 419 -4.33 12.03 1.36
C PHE A 419 -5.84 12.17 1.54
N LEU A 420 -6.40 13.39 1.50
CA LEU A 420 -7.84 13.57 1.52
C LEU A 420 -8.44 13.15 0.18
N ILE A 421 -9.17 12.04 0.19
CA ILE A 421 -9.69 11.39 -1.01
C ILE A 421 -11.22 11.37 -1.03
N TRP A 422 -11.78 11.41 -2.25
CA TRP A 422 -13.21 11.29 -2.47
C TRP A 422 -13.65 9.83 -2.34
N PHE A 423 -14.62 9.58 -1.47
CA PHE A 423 -15.22 8.26 -1.32
C PHE A 423 -16.28 8.01 -2.38
N TYR A 424 -15.95 7.12 -3.30
CA TYR A 424 -16.84 6.60 -4.32
C TYR A 424 -17.36 5.22 -3.93
N GLU A 425 -18.62 4.94 -4.24
CA GLU A 425 -19.24 3.66 -3.92
C GLU A 425 -19.66 2.96 -5.23
N TYR A 426 -19.00 1.83 -5.51
CA TYR A 426 -19.19 0.89 -6.63
C TYR A 426 -19.19 1.44 -8.07
N SER A 427 -19.18 2.76 -8.26
CA SER A 427 -18.96 3.49 -9.51
C SER A 427 -18.60 4.95 -9.24
N PHE A 428 -18.00 5.64 -10.21
CA PHE A 428 -17.66 7.06 -10.08
C PHE A 428 -18.87 8.00 -10.08
N ASN A 429 -20.09 7.50 -10.32
CA ASN A 429 -21.29 8.34 -10.32
C ASN A 429 -21.92 8.48 -8.94
N ILE A 430 -21.30 7.95 -7.89
CA ILE A 430 -21.87 7.96 -6.54
C ILE A 430 -20.78 8.26 -5.53
N ILE A 431 -20.99 9.32 -4.74
CA ILE A 431 -20.04 9.84 -3.76
C ILE A 431 -20.69 9.95 -2.37
N GLU A 432 -19.87 9.79 -1.33
CA GLU A 432 -20.32 9.85 0.07
C GLU A 432 -20.76 11.26 0.49
N ASN A 433 -20.01 12.26 0.05
CA ASN A 433 -20.26 13.67 0.30
C ASN A 433 -20.08 14.41 -1.02
N LYS A 434 -20.78 15.52 -1.26
CA LYS A 434 -20.66 16.34 -2.48
C LYS A 434 -19.63 17.46 -2.37
N ASN A 435 -19.20 17.77 -1.15
CA ASN A 435 -18.47 19.01 -0.88
C ASN A 435 -17.00 18.78 -0.54
N ILE A 436 -16.63 17.57 -0.09
CA ILE A 436 -15.29 17.28 0.42
C ILE A 436 -15.00 15.79 0.31
N GLY A 437 -13.71 15.44 0.20
CA GLY A 437 -13.23 14.10 0.49
C GLY A 437 -13.56 13.70 1.93
N THR A 438 -13.78 12.40 2.15
CA THR A 438 -14.31 11.88 3.43
C THR A 438 -13.38 10.91 4.12
N VAL A 439 -12.20 10.70 3.53
CA VAL A 439 -11.21 9.72 3.92
C VAL A 439 -9.83 10.34 3.74
N ALA A 440 -8.90 10.09 4.68
CA ALA A 440 -7.55 10.66 4.65
C ALA A 440 -6.49 9.55 4.69
N HIS A 441 -6.47 8.71 3.66
CA HIS A 441 -5.48 7.66 3.42
C HIS A 441 -5.48 7.31 1.90
N PRO A 442 -4.46 6.66 1.28
CA PRO A 442 -3.29 6.08 1.93
C PRO A 442 -2.43 7.17 2.56
N ASN A 443 -1.46 6.76 3.36
CA ASN A 443 -0.52 7.69 3.97
C ASN A 443 0.85 7.54 3.32
N LEU A 444 1.57 8.66 3.21
CA LEU A 444 2.95 8.71 2.73
C LEU A 444 3.90 8.96 3.90
N ALA A 445 5.04 8.30 3.88
CA ALA A 445 6.11 8.53 4.85
C ALA A 445 7.49 8.56 4.20
N ILE A 446 8.36 9.44 4.70
CA ILE A 446 9.82 9.40 4.50
C ILE A 446 10.40 8.27 5.35
N PHE A 447 11.26 7.44 4.75
CA PHE A 447 12.05 6.44 5.46
C PHE A 447 13.24 7.11 6.16
N ASP A 448 13.29 7.00 7.48
CA ASP A 448 14.34 7.55 8.31
C ASP A 448 15.35 6.45 8.72
N ALA A 449 16.49 6.40 8.03
CA ALA A 449 17.56 5.47 8.34
C ALA A 449 18.10 5.61 9.78
N ARG A 450 18.03 6.79 10.42
CA ARG A 450 18.47 6.96 11.82
C ARG A 450 17.62 6.12 12.75
N ARG A 451 16.30 6.11 12.55
CA ARG A 451 15.38 5.22 13.26
C ARG A 451 15.76 3.77 13.02
N SER A 452 15.95 3.41 11.75
CA SER A 452 16.34 2.07 11.30
C SER A 452 17.59 1.53 12.03
N LEU A 453 18.60 2.40 12.18
CA LEU A 453 19.89 2.12 12.82
C LEU A 453 19.89 2.32 14.34
N GLY A 454 18.84 2.91 14.90
CA GLY A 454 18.72 3.20 16.33
C GLY A 454 19.64 4.33 16.79
N GLN A 455 19.90 5.30 15.91
CA GLN A 455 20.72 6.48 16.22
C GLN A 455 19.90 7.53 16.99
N PHE A 456 20.61 8.46 17.66
CA PHE A 456 20.05 9.60 18.41
C PHE A 456 20.20 10.93 17.62
N ILE A 457 19.40 11.94 17.98
CA ILE A 457 19.56 13.33 17.52
C ILE A 457 20.76 13.94 18.26
N GLU A 458 21.56 14.72 17.56
CA GLU A 458 22.58 15.53 18.24
C GLU A 458 21.94 16.64 19.06
N ASN A 459 22.23 16.66 20.37
CA ASN A 459 22.29 17.91 21.10
C ASN A 459 23.73 18.39 21.02
N GLY A 460 23.95 19.59 20.48
CA GLY A 460 25.28 20.17 20.36
C GLY A 460 26.05 20.09 21.67
N GLY A 461 27.32 19.67 21.57
CA GLY A 461 28.28 19.73 22.67
C GLY A 461 28.31 18.48 23.54
N ASN A 462 29.19 17.55 23.17
CA ASN A 462 30.33 17.21 24.03
C ASN A 462 31.33 16.45 23.17
N GLY A 463 32.38 17.16 22.75
CA GLY A 463 33.56 16.50 22.24
C GLY A 463 34.10 15.56 23.30
N ILE A 464 34.44 14.32 22.92
CA ILE A 464 35.46 13.45 23.55
C ILE A 464 35.56 12.14 22.73
N SER A 465 36.82 11.80 22.45
CA SER A 465 37.48 10.57 21.94
C SER A 465 36.82 9.66 20.89
N LYS A 466 37.58 9.40 19.81
CA LYS A 466 37.43 8.22 18.95
C LYS A 466 37.44 6.98 19.83
N ARG A 467 36.31 6.26 19.87
CA ARG A 467 36.26 4.92 20.47
C ARG A 467 36.89 3.92 19.50
N SER A 468 37.64 2.96 20.03
CA SER A 468 38.08 1.77 19.28
C SER A 468 36.93 0.75 19.21
N TYR A 469 35.85 1.07 18.49
CA TYR A 469 34.72 0.16 18.37
C TYR A 469 34.69 -0.53 17.00
N HIS A 470 34.16 -1.75 17.02
CA HIS A 470 33.72 -2.48 15.85
C HIS A 470 32.49 -1.77 15.26
N ASP A 471 32.50 -1.51 13.96
CA ASP A 471 31.38 -0.89 13.24
C ASP A 471 30.18 -1.86 13.23
N PRO A 472 29.03 -1.49 13.82
CA PRO A 472 27.86 -2.37 13.85
C PRO A 472 27.37 -2.78 12.46
N LEU A 473 27.58 -1.95 11.44
CA LEU A 473 27.21 -2.30 10.06
C LEU A 473 28.13 -3.36 9.44
N SER A 474 29.26 -3.65 10.07
CA SER A 474 30.14 -4.77 9.70
C SER A 474 29.81 -6.07 10.41
N ASP A 475 28.90 -6.05 11.40
CA ASP A 475 28.40 -7.24 12.09
C ASP A 475 27.30 -7.90 11.22
N PRO A 476 27.49 -9.15 10.75
CA PRO A 476 26.49 -9.84 9.94
C PRO A 476 25.18 -10.11 10.69
N ASP A 477 25.19 -10.11 12.03
CA ASP A 477 24.00 -10.29 12.87
C ASP A 477 23.28 -8.97 13.18
N PHE A 478 23.84 -7.81 12.79
CA PHE A 478 23.20 -6.52 13.00
C PHE A 478 22.10 -6.28 11.98
N ASP A 479 20.87 -6.29 12.47
CA ASP A 479 19.70 -5.99 11.66
C ASP A 479 19.56 -4.46 11.42
N ILE A 480 19.99 -4.02 10.24
CA ILE A 480 19.95 -2.61 9.80
C ILE A 480 18.53 -2.02 9.72
N TYR A 481 17.48 -2.85 9.74
CA TYR A 481 16.07 -2.43 9.69
C TYR A 481 15.34 -2.58 11.03
N GLN A 482 16.06 -2.94 12.10
CA GLN A 482 15.49 -3.20 13.43
C GLN A 482 14.60 -2.06 13.95
N GLY A 483 14.89 -0.81 13.60
CA GLY A 483 14.08 0.33 14.01
C GLY A 483 12.71 0.46 13.39
N TYR A 484 12.43 -0.29 12.33
CA TYR A 484 11.08 -0.44 11.75
C TYR A 484 10.44 -1.79 12.08
N THR A 485 11.10 -2.62 12.90
CA THR A 485 10.59 -3.89 13.40
C THR A 485 10.04 -3.72 14.82
N TYR A 486 8.87 -4.31 15.07
CA TYR A 486 8.35 -4.46 16.42
C TYR A 486 8.76 -5.83 16.96
N THR A 487 9.26 -5.90 18.20
CA THR A 487 9.86 -7.13 18.75
C THR A 487 8.88 -8.29 18.87
N ASP A 488 7.58 -8.00 18.95
CA ASP A 488 6.53 -9.01 19.04
C ASP A 488 5.43 -8.78 18.00
N ASN A 489 5.64 -9.41 16.85
CA ASN A 489 4.70 -9.42 15.72
C ASN A 489 3.73 -10.60 15.79
N THR A 490 3.49 -11.22 16.95
CA THR A 490 2.57 -12.37 17.04
C THR A 490 1.21 -12.02 17.65
N ASN A 491 0.96 -10.75 17.99
CA ASN A 491 -0.27 -10.31 18.62
C ASN A 491 -0.62 -8.85 18.32
N ASP A 492 -1.87 -8.48 18.62
CA ASP A 492 -2.40 -7.12 18.52
C ASP A 492 -2.33 -6.35 19.85
N ARG A 493 -1.93 -7.04 20.93
CA ARG A 493 -1.79 -6.46 22.27
C ARG A 493 -0.56 -5.56 22.42
N ARG A 494 0.30 -5.50 21.40
CA ARG A 494 1.53 -4.69 21.39
C ARG A 494 2.41 -5.06 22.59
N THR A 495 2.58 -6.35 22.85
CA THR A 495 3.45 -6.83 23.93
C THR A 495 4.90 -6.84 23.47
N GLY A 496 5.51 -5.68 23.34
CA GLY A 496 6.88 -5.59 22.86
C GLY A 496 7.41 -4.16 22.87
N LYS A 497 8.46 -3.95 22.09
CA LYS A 497 9.03 -2.62 21.81
C LYS A 497 9.34 -2.50 20.33
N GLY A 498 9.32 -1.28 19.79
CA GLY A 498 9.68 -1.04 18.39
C GLY A 498 8.70 -0.14 17.66
N PHE A 499 8.84 -0.06 16.33
CA PHE A 499 7.97 0.78 15.52
C PHE A 499 6.66 0.08 15.17
N LEU A 500 5.54 0.68 15.54
CA LEU A 500 4.22 0.19 15.19
C LEU A 500 3.86 0.65 13.78
N GLY A 501 4.35 -0.07 12.77
CA GLY A 501 4.16 0.25 11.35
C GLY A 501 2.71 0.41 10.94
N GLU A 502 1.77 -0.30 11.58
CA GLU A 502 0.34 -0.14 11.33
C GLU A 502 -0.17 1.27 11.63
N SER A 503 0.49 2.01 12.52
CA SER A 503 0.10 3.38 12.89
C SER A 503 0.33 4.40 11.77
N ILE A 504 1.19 4.11 10.79
CA ILE A 504 1.42 4.98 9.62
C ILE A 504 0.12 5.27 8.90
N ARG A 505 -0.73 4.27 8.71
CA ARG A 505 -2.04 4.43 8.07
C ARG A 505 -3.03 5.22 8.92
N PHE A 506 -2.97 5.04 10.24
CA PHE A 506 -3.98 5.55 11.15
C PHE A 506 -3.71 6.97 11.64
N ASP A 507 -2.55 7.55 11.29
CA ASP A 507 -2.16 8.89 11.72
C ASP A 507 -3.18 9.98 11.31
N THR A 508 -3.87 9.75 10.19
CA THR A 508 -4.91 10.65 9.65
C THR A 508 -6.29 9.99 9.50
N SER A 509 -6.53 8.80 10.05
CA SER A 509 -7.78 8.05 9.79
C SER A 509 -9.04 8.68 10.40
N LYS A 510 -8.90 9.48 11.47
CA LYS A 510 -10.03 10.11 12.16
C LYS A 510 -10.28 11.52 11.65
N ILE A 511 -11.03 11.64 10.54
CA ILE A 511 -11.33 12.93 9.90
C ILE A 511 -11.83 14.01 10.87
N GLY A 512 -12.71 13.64 11.81
CA GLY A 512 -13.28 14.56 12.80
C GLY A 512 -12.26 15.16 13.77
N ASP A 513 -11.14 14.47 14.00
CA ASP A 513 -10.12 14.88 14.95
C ASP A 513 -8.95 15.59 14.26
N LEU A 514 -8.89 15.60 12.92
CA LEU A 514 -7.75 16.15 12.17
C LEU A 514 -7.51 17.63 12.48
N LYS A 515 -8.57 18.44 12.57
CA LYS A 515 -8.49 19.86 12.91
C LYS A 515 -7.96 20.05 14.34
N THR A 516 -8.56 19.35 15.30
CA THR A 516 -8.21 19.45 16.74
C THR A 516 -6.78 19.00 16.99
N ASN A 517 -6.32 17.96 16.29
CA ASN A 517 -4.96 17.45 16.37
C ASN A 517 -3.99 18.18 15.44
N ASN A 518 -4.46 19.19 14.70
CA ASN A 518 -3.67 19.99 13.77
C ASN A 518 -2.83 19.11 12.81
N LYS A 519 -3.50 18.16 12.16
CA LYS A 519 -2.90 17.18 11.24
C LYS A 519 -2.79 17.72 9.82
N THR A 520 -1.60 17.61 9.23
CA THR A 520 -1.37 17.93 7.82
C THR A 520 -2.02 16.89 6.91
N VAL A 521 -2.88 17.34 6.00
CA VAL A 521 -3.57 16.46 5.02
C VAL A 521 -3.56 17.11 3.64
N LEU A 522 -3.16 16.33 2.63
CA LEU A 522 -3.14 16.74 1.23
C LEU A 522 -4.57 16.88 0.72
N TRP A 523 -4.94 18.04 0.17
CA TRP A 523 -6.30 18.33 -0.27
C TRP A 523 -6.60 17.70 -1.63
N ASN A 524 -7.77 17.05 -1.76
CA ASN A 524 -8.28 16.44 -2.99
C ASN A 524 -7.24 15.60 -3.74
N ALA A 525 -6.60 14.71 -2.99
CA ALA A 525 -5.34 14.10 -3.38
C ALA A 525 -5.49 12.65 -3.89
N GLY A 526 -6.70 12.15 -4.10
CA GLY A 526 -6.93 10.77 -4.49
C GLY A 526 -8.39 10.34 -4.58
N TRP A 527 -8.57 9.04 -4.78
CA TRP A 527 -9.86 8.37 -4.91
C TRP A 527 -9.93 7.19 -3.95
N HIS A 528 -11.02 7.09 -3.19
CA HIS A 528 -11.37 5.86 -2.49
C HIS A 528 -12.41 5.13 -3.34
N LEU A 529 -11.97 4.07 -4.01
CA LEU A 529 -12.74 3.26 -4.95
C LEU A 529 -13.46 2.12 -4.22
N SER A 530 -14.16 2.46 -3.14
CA SER A 530 -14.86 1.50 -2.29
C SER A 530 -15.83 0.66 -3.11
N SER A 531 -15.70 -0.65 -2.97
CA SER A 531 -16.61 -1.63 -3.58
C SER A 531 -16.61 -1.62 -5.11
N PHE A 532 -15.51 -1.22 -5.77
CA PHE A 532 -15.36 -1.27 -7.23
C PHE A 532 -15.11 -2.70 -7.72
N LEU A 533 -16.12 -3.57 -7.58
CA LEU A 533 -16.03 -4.98 -7.93
C LEU A 533 -16.94 -5.32 -9.12
N PRO A 534 -16.55 -6.23 -10.01
CA PRO A 534 -17.28 -6.42 -11.25
C PRO A 534 -18.62 -7.12 -11.07
N THR A 535 -18.78 -8.09 -10.16
CA THR A 535 -20.05 -8.83 -9.98
C THR A 535 -20.41 -9.02 -8.51
N THR A 536 -21.66 -9.36 -8.22
CA THR A 536 -22.10 -9.62 -6.83
C THR A 536 -21.38 -10.78 -6.16
N LYS A 537 -20.77 -11.70 -6.93
CA LYS A 537 -19.94 -12.77 -6.35
C LYS A 537 -18.66 -12.20 -5.75
N GLN A 538 -17.99 -11.26 -6.43
CA GLN A 538 -16.83 -10.58 -5.87
C GLN A 538 -17.20 -9.71 -4.66
N PHE A 539 -18.36 -9.04 -4.68
CA PHE A 539 -18.84 -8.31 -3.48
C PHE A 539 -18.98 -9.23 -2.28
N TYR A 540 -19.66 -10.36 -2.46
CA TYR A 540 -19.82 -11.35 -1.40
C TYR A 540 -18.45 -11.85 -0.91
N ASN A 541 -17.53 -12.17 -1.83
CA ASN A 541 -16.18 -12.62 -1.49
C ASN A 541 -15.40 -11.57 -0.67
N LYS A 542 -15.45 -10.29 -1.06
CA LYS A 542 -14.86 -9.21 -0.27
C LYS A 542 -15.48 -9.22 1.12
N ILE A 543 -16.81 -9.15 1.22
CA ILE A 543 -17.59 -9.18 2.48
C ILE A 543 -17.21 -10.31 3.41
N SER A 544 -17.11 -11.52 2.89
CA SER A 544 -16.75 -12.68 3.71
C SER A 544 -15.29 -12.72 4.15
N SER A 545 -14.41 -11.87 3.60
CA SER A 545 -12.97 -11.95 3.79
C SER A 545 -12.36 -10.88 4.71
N TYR A 546 -12.92 -9.67 4.78
CA TYR A 546 -12.29 -8.53 5.47
C TYR A 546 -12.75 -8.34 6.93
N SER A 547 -12.14 -7.37 7.62
CA SER A 547 -12.28 -7.18 9.07
C SER A 547 -13.68 -6.86 9.59
N HIS A 548 -14.55 -6.24 8.77
CA HIS A 548 -15.95 -6.01 9.11
C HIS A 548 -16.93 -7.03 8.49
N HIS A 549 -16.49 -8.27 8.23
CA HIS A 549 -17.38 -9.34 7.73
C HIS A 549 -18.67 -9.52 8.56
N ASP A 550 -18.58 -9.29 9.87
CA ASP A 550 -19.71 -9.35 10.82
C ASP A 550 -20.80 -8.29 10.57
N SER A 551 -20.54 -7.29 9.72
CA SER A 551 -21.49 -6.20 9.42
C SER A 551 -22.82 -6.66 8.82
N TYR A 552 -22.87 -7.86 8.27
CA TYR A 552 -24.10 -8.46 7.72
C TYR A 552 -24.78 -9.45 8.69
N GLY A 553 -24.17 -9.72 9.86
CA GLY A 553 -24.63 -10.72 10.82
C GLY A 553 -24.65 -12.13 10.24
N GLU A 554 -25.38 -13.03 10.90
CA GLU A 554 -25.55 -14.44 10.51
C GLU A 554 -26.55 -14.62 9.34
N LYS A 555 -26.32 -13.90 8.24
CA LYS A 555 -27.15 -14.03 7.04
C LYS A 555 -26.59 -15.07 6.08
N SER A 556 -27.47 -15.82 5.43
CA SER A 556 -27.07 -16.71 4.34
C SER A 556 -26.48 -15.91 3.16
N LYS A 557 -25.57 -16.54 2.41
CA LYS A 557 -24.98 -15.98 1.17
C LYS A 557 -26.02 -15.37 0.23
N ASN A 558 -27.16 -16.04 0.04
CA ASN A 558 -28.23 -15.57 -0.83
C ASN A 558 -28.92 -14.30 -0.30
N GLN A 559 -29.10 -14.19 1.02
CA GLN A 559 -29.63 -12.98 1.65
C GLN A 559 -28.63 -11.83 1.51
N ILE A 560 -27.34 -12.06 1.78
CA ILE A 560 -26.30 -11.04 1.61
C ILE A 560 -26.25 -10.53 0.17
N ILE A 561 -26.31 -11.42 -0.83
CA ILE A 561 -26.36 -11.03 -2.24
C ILE A 561 -27.62 -10.21 -2.57
N LYS A 562 -28.78 -10.56 -2.00
CA LYS A 562 -30.01 -9.77 -2.15
C LYS A 562 -29.84 -8.37 -1.53
N ASP A 563 -29.24 -8.29 -0.35
CA ASP A 563 -28.98 -7.04 0.36
C ASP A 563 -28.01 -6.15 -0.41
N ILE A 564 -26.89 -6.69 -0.92
CA ILE A 564 -25.95 -5.96 -1.79
C ILE A 564 -26.69 -5.34 -2.98
N LYS A 565 -27.49 -6.13 -3.70
CA LYS A 565 -28.26 -5.64 -4.86
C LYS A 565 -29.25 -4.55 -4.45
N SER A 566 -29.93 -4.73 -3.33
CA SER A 566 -30.87 -3.75 -2.77
C SER A 566 -30.17 -2.44 -2.42
N ARG A 567 -29.03 -2.51 -1.72
CA ARG A 567 -28.25 -1.35 -1.29
C ARG A 567 -27.67 -0.56 -2.46
N ILE A 568 -27.12 -1.25 -3.46
CA ILE A 568 -26.67 -0.61 -4.70
C ILE A 568 -27.83 0.10 -5.40
N LYS A 569 -29.01 -0.54 -5.50
CA LYS A 569 -30.20 0.10 -6.10
C LYS A 569 -30.66 1.33 -5.33
N LYS A 570 -30.60 1.29 -3.99
CA LYS A 570 -30.99 2.38 -3.09
C LYS A 570 -29.93 3.47 -2.94
N LYS A 571 -28.72 3.28 -3.47
CA LYS A 571 -27.56 4.17 -3.29
C LYS A 571 -27.19 4.36 -1.84
N VAL A 572 -27.13 3.26 -1.09
CA VAL A 572 -26.69 3.29 0.30
C VAL A 572 -25.40 2.51 0.47
N TYR A 573 -24.65 2.85 1.52
CA TYR A 573 -23.43 2.17 1.92
C TYR A 573 -23.67 0.67 1.97
N ILE A 574 -22.80 -0.13 1.35
CA ILE A 574 -23.03 -1.57 1.35
C ILE A 574 -22.66 -2.18 2.70
N PHE A 575 -21.60 -1.71 3.33
CA PHE A 575 -21.09 -2.28 4.58
C PHE A 575 -21.82 -1.68 5.78
N GLY A 576 -22.27 -2.48 6.74
CA GLY A 576 -22.83 -1.96 8.01
C GLY A 576 -24.11 -1.12 7.87
N ARG A 577 -24.17 0.02 8.56
CA ARG A 577 -25.40 0.85 8.68
C ARG A 577 -25.76 1.53 7.36
N GLU A 578 -27.06 1.60 7.05
CA GLU A 578 -27.54 2.27 5.85
C GLU A 578 -27.29 3.79 5.92
N LYS A 579 -26.30 4.26 5.17
CA LYS A 579 -26.03 5.68 4.91
C LYS A 579 -26.30 5.95 3.43
N LYS A 580 -27.08 6.99 3.09
CA LYS A 580 -27.39 7.33 1.70
C LYS A 580 -26.27 8.15 1.07
N TYR A 581 -25.94 7.83 -0.17
CA TYR A 581 -24.90 8.46 -0.98
C TYR A 581 -25.52 9.33 -2.06
N PHE A 582 -24.70 10.20 -2.63
CA PHE A 582 -25.13 11.22 -3.57
C PHE A 582 -24.73 10.89 -5.00
N ASP A 583 -25.54 11.33 -5.96
CA ASP A 583 -25.15 11.30 -7.36
C ASP A 583 -23.97 12.22 -7.62
N ASN A 584 -23.05 11.72 -8.44
CA ASN A 584 -21.88 12.39 -8.95
C ASN A 584 -21.86 12.31 -10.48
N LYS A 585 -21.29 13.33 -11.11
CA LYS A 585 -21.01 13.31 -12.55
C LYS A 585 -19.49 13.32 -12.73
N PRO A 586 -18.88 12.20 -13.16
CA PRO A 586 -17.46 12.16 -13.44
C PRO A 586 -17.05 13.22 -14.46
N SER A 587 -15.93 13.88 -14.20
CA SER A 587 -15.25 14.75 -15.13
C SER A 587 -14.34 13.93 -16.04
N TYR A 588 -14.37 14.23 -17.33
CA TYR A 588 -13.56 13.55 -18.34
C TYR A 588 -12.66 14.58 -19.03
N PRO A 589 -11.48 14.18 -19.52
CA PRO A 589 -10.62 15.09 -20.27
C PRO A 589 -11.27 15.48 -21.60
N ASP A 590 -10.84 16.60 -22.18
CA ASP A 590 -11.30 17.03 -23.50
C ASP A 590 -10.70 16.19 -24.65
N SER A 591 -9.57 15.56 -24.38
CA SER A 591 -8.75 14.84 -25.35
C SER A 591 -8.15 13.57 -24.74
N ILE A 592 -8.22 12.47 -25.47
CA ILE A 592 -7.58 11.20 -25.11
C ILE A 592 -6.05 11.23 -25.25
N THR A 593 -5.50 12.21 -25.96
CA THR A 593 -4.05 12.36 -26.11
C THR A 593 -3.46 13.31 -25.08
N GLU A 594 -4.17 14.38 -24.73
CA GLU A 594 -3.68 15.38 -23.77
C GLU A 594 -4.03 15.03 -22.33
N GLY A 595 -5.10 14.27 -22.09
CA GLY A 595 -5.55 13.94 -20.75
C GLY A 595 -6.16 15.15 -20.02
N TYR A 596 -6.14 15.11 -18.69
CA TYR A 596 -6.56 16.23 -17.85
C TYR A 596 -5.52 17.36 -17.92
N ARG A 597 -5.98 18.61 -17.88
CA ARG A 597 -5.12 19.80 -17.90
C ARG A 597 -4.97 20.32 -16.49
N TYR A 598 -3.86 19.97 -15.84
CA TYR A 598 -3.57 20.43 -14.49
C TYR A 598 -2.87 21.79 -14.51
N ASN A 599 -3.34 22.71 -13.67
CA ASN A 599 -2.65 23.97 -13.38
C ASN A 599 -2.40 24.05 -11.87
N PHE A 600 -1.18 23.72 -11.47
CA PHE A 600 -0.71 23.82 -10.08
C PHE A 600 0.36 24.90 -9.94
N ASN A 601 0.30 25.94 -10.78
CA ASN A 601 1.20 27.07 -10.65
C ASN A 601 0.94 27.79 -9.32
N ALA A 602 1.99 28.02 -8.54
CA ALA A 602 1.91 28.56 -7.19
C ALA A 602 1.24 29.94 -7.16
N THR A 603 1.72 30.87 -8.00
CA THR A 603 1.16 32.23 -8.12
C THR A 603 -0.30 32.23 -8.59
N TYR A 604 -0.65 31.34 -9.53
CA TYR A 604 -2.04 31.18 -9.95
C TYR A 604 -2.93 30.74 -8.78
N TRP A 605 -2.49 29.77 -7.98
CA TRP A 605 -3.27 29.33 -6.82
C TRP A 605 -3.38 30.41 -5.75
N ASP A 606 -2.32 31.16 -5.48
CA ASP A 606 -2.37 32.29 -4.53
C ASP A 606 -3.37 33.36 -4.99
N GLU A 607 -3.34 33.71 -6.28
CA GLU A 607 -4.30 34.63 -6.88
C GLU A 607 -5.73 34.10 -6.71
N MET A 608 -5.99 32.84 -7.09
CA MET A 608 -7.32 32.25 -6.99
C MET A 608 -7.80 32.14 -5.54
N ILE A 609 -6.92 31.87 -4.58
CA ILE A 609 -7.25 31.85 -3.15
C ILE A 609 -7.59 33.27 -2.67
N SER A 610 -6.79 34.28 -3.03
CA SER A 610 -7.04 35.69 -2.65
C SER A 610 -8.37 36.23 -3.22
N LEU A 611 -8.77 35.75 -4.41
CA LEU A 611 -10.06 36.06 -5.04
C LEU A 611 -11.20 35.17 -4.53
N ASN A 612 -10.99 34.39 -3.47
CA ASN A 612 -11.93 33.43 -2.89
C ASN A 612 -12.52 32.45 -3.93
N GLY A 613 -11.71 32.07 -4.92
CA GLY A 613 -12.08 31.13 -5.99
C GLY A 613 -13.25 31.61 -6.85
N SER A 614 -13.48 32.92 -6.92
CA SER A 614 -14.63 33.49 -7.62
C SER A 614 -14.53 33.39 -9.14
N ASP A 615 -13.33 33.23 -9.70
CA ASP A 615 -13.07 33.08 -11.13
C ASP A 615 -13.83 31.89 -11.75
N THR A 616 -14.38 32.11 -12.93
CA THR A 616 -15.22 31.11 -13.61
C THR A 616 -14.41 29.95 -14.18
N ASN A 617 -13.19 30.21 -14.65
CA ASN A 617 -12.32 29.16 -15.19
C ASN A 617 -11.76 28.31 -14.05
N PHE A 618 -11.39 28.92 -12.93
CA PHE A 618 -10.97 28.23 -11.72
C PHE A 618 -12.08 27.35 -11.15
N LYS A 619 -13.33 27.81 -11.10
CA LYS A 619 -14.47 26.97 -10.69
C LYS A 619 -14.61 25.73 -11.57
N LYS A 620 -14.45 25.86 -12.90
CA LYS A 620 -14.47 24.71 -13.83
C LYS A 620 -13.28 23.78 -13.57
N TYR A 621 -12.10 24.34 -13.33
CA TYR A 621 -10.89 23.60 -13.03
C TYR A 621 -11.00 22.82 -11.71
N LYS A 622 -11.45 23.47 -10.62
CA LYS A 622 -11.72 22.82 -9.33
C LYS A 622 -12.76 21.70 -9.48
N ASN A 623 -13.84 21.94 -10.22
CA ASN A 623 -14.84 20.90 -10.52
C ASN A 623 -14.23 19.72 -11.30
N MET A 624 -13.26 19.97 -12.19
CA MET A 624 -12.51 18.89 -12.83
C MET A 624 -11.70 18.10 -11.80
N LEU A 625 -10.94 18.76 -10.92
CA LEU A 625 -10.16 18.08 -9.87
C LEU A 625 -11.03 17.27 -8.91
N ASP A 626 -12.19 17.79 -8.51
CA ASP A 626 -13.11 17.13 -7.57
C ASP A 626 -13.76 15.87 -8.16
N HIS A 627 -13.84 15.78 -9.50
CA HIS A 627 -14.63 14.74 -10.18
C HIS A 627 -13.86 13.96 -11.25
N GLU A 628 -12.57 14.20 -11.41
CA GLU A 628 -11.72 13.38 -12.28
C GLU A 628 -11.70 11.92 -11.83
N ILE A 629 -11.40 11.03 -12.76
CA ILE A 629 -11.32 9.59 -12.54
C ILE A 629 -10.00 9.06 -13.12
N PRO A 630 -9.50 7.90 -12.68
CA PRO A 630 -8.21 7.36 -13.12
C PRO A 630 -8.10 7.25 -14.64
N TYR A 631 -6.91 7.51 -15.18
CA TYR A 631 -6.63 7.50 -16.62
C TYR A 631 -7.02 6.18 -17.26
N GLN A 632 -6.65 5.09 -16.61
CA GLN A 632 -6.90 3.75 -17.12
C GLN A 632 -8.39 3.46 -17.34
N VAL A 633 -9.27 4.03 -16.50
CA VAL A 633 -10.72 3.81 -16.56
C VAL A 633 -11.32 4.45 -17.82
N TRP A 634 -10.98 5.71 -18.11
CA TRP A 634 -11.54 6.41 -19.26
C TRP A 634 -10.82 6.08 -20.58
N LEU A 635 -9.56 5.62 -20.52
CA LEU A 635 -8.86 5.06 -21.68
C LEU A 635 -9.43 3.70 -22.10
N ASN A 636 -9.89 2.90 -21.14
CA ASN A 636 -10.40 1.54 -21.37
C ASN A 636 -11.85 1.36 -20.85
N PRO A 637 -12.83 2.16 -21.33
CA PRO A 637 -14.16 2.22 -20.75
C PRO A 637 -15.00 0.94 -20.94
N ILE A 638 -14.61 0.06 -21.87
CA ILE A 638 -15.24 -1.26 -22.03
C ILE A 638 -14.78 -2.20 -20.90
N CYS A 639 -13.48 -2.23 -20.62
CA CYS A 639 -12.89 -3.04 -19.56
C CYS A 639 -13.45 -2.65 -18.18
N TYR A 640 -13.46 -1.35 -17.90
CA TYR A 640 -13.90 -0.78 -16.61
C TYR A 640 -15.35 -0.27 -16.65
N SER A 641 -16.18 -0.84 -17.52
CA SER A 641 -17.56 -0.39 -17.74
C SER A 641 -18.42 -0.35 -16.47
N PHE A 642 -18.19 -1.25 -15.52
CA PHE A 642 -18.88 -1.27 -14.22
C PHE A 642 -18.51 -0.11 -13.30
N MET A 643 -17.30 0.45 -13.45
CA MET A 643 -16.84 1.62 -12.71
C MET A 643 -17.51 2.91 -13.23
N ILE A 644 -17.84 2.95 -14.54
CA ILE A 644 -18.52 4.08 -15.20
C ILE A 644 -20.05 3.96 -15.15
N ASP A 645 -20.58 2.75 -15.21
CA ASP A 645 -22.01 2.46 -15.22
C ASP A 645 -22.28 1.18 -14.42
N ARG A 646 -22.71 1.33 -13.17
CA ARG A 646 -22.93 0.21 -12.25
C ARG A 646 -23.93 -0.85 -12.71
N ARG A 647 -24.68 -0.58 -13.78
CA ARG A 647 -25.58 -1.58 -14.37
C ARG A 647 -24.80 -2.77 -14.93
N PHE A 648 -23.56 -2.58 -15.36
CA PHE A 648 -22.65 -3.68 -15.75
C PHE A 648 -22.28 -4.52 -14.55
N GLY A 649 -22.34 -5.85 -14.71
CA GLY A 649 -22.12 -6.79 -13.62
C GLY A 649 -23.31 -7.04 -12.69
N LEU A 650 -24.36 -6.21 -12.79
CA LEU A 650 -25.63 -6.40 -12.08
C LEU A 650 -26.77 -6.84 -13.01
N LYS A 651 -27.05 -6.04 -14.04
CA LYS A 651 -28.12 -6.30 -15.02
C LYS A 651 -27.67 -6.30 -16.47
N LYS A 652 -26.50 -5.74 -16.76
CA LYS A 652 -25.81 -5.83 -18.05
C LYS A 652 -24.62 -6.76 -17.91
N LYS A 653 -24.32 -7.49 -18.99
CA LYS A 653 -23.14 -8.35 -19.07
C LYS A 653 -21.87 -7.53 -19.26
N LEU A 654 -20.80 -7.94 -18.58
CA LEU A 654 -19.44 -7.41 -18.76
C LEU A 654 -18.84 -7.93 -20.08
N TRP A 655 -17.75 -7.31 -20.55
CA TRP A 655 -17.19 -7.65 -21.87
C TRP A 655 -16.78 -9.12 -21.98
N TRP A 656 -16.14 -9.67 -20.95
CA TRP A 656 -15.71 -11.08 -20.91
C TRP A 656 -16.87 -12.07 -20.76
N GLN A 657 -18.06 -11.60 -20.39
CA GLN A 657 -19.28 -12.42 -20.35
C GLN A 657 -20.03 -12.42 -21.69
N VAL A 658 -19.60 -11.59 -22.65
CA VAL A 658 -20.15 -11.50 -24.00
C VAL A 658 -19.17 -12.09 -25.02
N ILE A 659 -17.88 -11.86 -24.83
CA ILE A 659 -16.81 -12.30 -25.73
C ILE A 659 -16.31 -13.68 -25.30
N PRO A 660 -16.18 -14.68 -26.20
CA PRO A 660 -15.68 -16.01 -25.85
C PRO A 660 -14.28 -15.99 -25.24
N LYS A 661 -14.02 -16.86 -24.24
CA LYS A 661 -12.75 -16.95 -23.50
C LYS A 661 -11.52 -17.07 -24.40
N LYS A 662 -11.60 -17.90 -25.45
CA LYS A 662 -10.51 -18.08 -26.45
C LYS A 662 -10.07 -16.80 -27.16
N ASN A 663 -10.89 -15.75 -27.16
CA ASN A 663 -10.59 -14.48 -27.82
C ASN A 663 -10.10 -13.42 -26.83
N TRP A 664 -10.12 -13.63 -25.51
CA TRP A 664 -9.82 -12.57 -24.55
C TRP A 664 -8.43 -11.96 -24.71
N LYS A 665 -7.41 -12.78 -25.03
CA LYS A 665 -6.02 -12.31 -25.20
C LYS A 665 -5.76 -11.55 -26.51
N THR A 666 -6.55 -11.82 -27.55
CA THR A 666 -6.30 -11.34 -28.92
C THR A 666 -7.34 -10.35 -29.42
N ILE A 667 -8.42 -10.15 -28.65
CA ILE A 667 -9.55 -9.34 -29.11
C ILE A 667 -9.19 -7.86 -29.26
N ARG A 668 -9.65 -7.30 -30.38
CA ARG A 668 -9.63 -5.87 -30.65
C ARG A 668 -11.05 -5.31 -30.64
N PHE A 669 -11.34 -4.44 -29.67
CA PHE A 669 -12.72 -3.94 -29.46
C PHE A 669 -13.28 -3.13 -30.64
N GLU A 670 -12.41 -2.49 -31.41
CA GLU A 670 -12.75 -1.73 -32.61
C GLU A 670 -13.15 -2.61 -33.80
N ASP A 671 -12.75 -3.88 -33.82
CA ASP A 671 -13.09 -4.83 -34.87
C ASP A 671 -14.43 -5.55 -34.57
N LEU A 672 -15.02 -5.31 -33.39
CA LEU A 672 -16.31 -5.88 -33.00
C LEU A 672 -17.47 -5.24 -33.78
N ASN A 673 -18.48 -6.06 -34.10
CA ASN A 673 -19.74 -5.58 -34.66
C ASN A 673 -20.38 -4.52 -33.73
N GLN A 674 -20.94 -3.46 -34.32
CA GLN A 674 -21.69 -2.41 -33.61
C GLN A 674 -22.74 -2.95 -32.64
N SER A 675 -23.39 -4.07 -32.96
CA SER A 675 -24.38 -4.71 -32.07
C SER A 675 -23.76 -5.21 -30.77
N ILE A 676 -22.53 -5.74 -30.81
CA ILE A 676 -21.76 -6.19 -29.63
C ILE A 676 -21.25 -4.97 -28.87
N ILE A 677 -20.66 -3.98 -29.55
CA ILE A 677 -20.18 -2.74 -28.92
C ILE A 677 -21.31 -2.06 -28.14
N LYS A 678 -22.53 -1.98 -28.70
CA LYS A 678 -23.70 -1.39 -28.03
C LYS A 678 -24.08 -2.13 -26.74
N LYS A 679 -23.78 -3.43 -26.63
CA LYS A 679 -24.05 -4.24 -25.42
C LYS A 679 -23.05 -3.98 -24.30
N ILE A 680 -21.77 -3.80 -24.63
CA ILE A 680 -20.66 -3.75 -23.65
C ILE A 680 -20.14 -2.33 -23.34
N PHE A 681 -20.44 -1.34 -24.19
CA PHE A 681 -19.94 0.02 -24.01
C PHE A 681 -20.81 0.84 -23.02
N PRO A 682 -20.22 1.56 -22.05
CA PRO A 682 -20.98 2.37 -21.09
C PRO A 682 -21.71 3.54 -21.74
N LYS A 683 -23.01 3.69 -21.46
CA LYS A 683 -23.86 4.73 -22.07
C LYS A 683 -23.50 6.15 -21.62
N ASN A 684 -23.00 6.29 -20.39
CA ASN A 684 -22.73 7.59 -19.78
C ASN A 684 -21.36 8.17 -20.20
N PHE A 685 -20.59 7.44 -21.02
CA PHE A 685 -19.28 7.89 -21.47
C PHE A 685 -19.40 8.94 -22.59
N PRO A 686 -18.58 10.01 -22.60
CA PRO A 686 -18.71 11.11 -23.55
C PRO A 686 -18.60 10.68 -25.02
N LYS A 687 -19.54 11.15 -25.87
CA LYS A 687 -19.56 10.85 -27.31
C LYS A 687 -18.28 11.30 -28.03
N LYS A 688 -17.76 12.48 -27.67
CA LYS A 688 -16.51 13.04 -28.23
C LYS A 688 -15.31 12.14 -27.94
N LEU A 689 -15.15 11.68 -26.70
CA LEU A 689 -14.06 10.76 -26.35
C LEU A 689 -14.25 9.39 -26.99
N LYS A 690 -15.47 8.87 -27.04
CA LYS A 690 -15.76 7.62 -27.74
C LYS A 690 -15.29 7.67 -29.20
N SER A 691 -15.58 8.75 -29.94
CA SER A 691 -15.15 8.86 -31.33
C SER A 691 -13.63 8.99 -31.47
N GLN A 692 -12.95 9.68 -30.55
CA GLN A 692 -11.49 9.75 -30.50
C GLN A 692 -10.85 8.37 -30.23
N LEU A 693 -11.39 7.56 -29.31
CA LEU A 693 -10.88 6.20 -29.01
C LEU A 693 -10.81 5.37 -30.29
N PHE A 694 -11.94 5.22 -31.00
CA PHE A 694 -11.99 4.40 -32.20
C PHE A 694 -11.16 4.97 -33.37
N ARG A 695 -10.99 6.30 -33.46
CA ARG A 695 -10.10 6.93 -34.47
C ARG A 695 -8.61 6.69 -34.17
N LYS A 696 -8.18 6.87 -32.93
CA LYS A 696 -6.78 6.69 -32.49
C LYS A 696 -6.30 5.27 -32.81
N THR A 697 -7.16 4.28 -32.56
CA THR A 697 -6.82 2.88 -32.83
C THR A 697 -6.69 2.59 -34.32
N ASN A 698 -7.60 3.12 -35.16
CA ASN A 698 -7.50 2.98 -36.62
C ASN A 698 -6.20 3.60 -37.19
N ASN A 699 -5.74 4.74 -36.65
CA ASN A 699 -4.51 5.39 -37.09
C ASN A 699 -3.24 4.64 -36.65
N LYS A 700 -3.20 4.06 -35.43
CA LYS A 700 -2.10 3.17 -35.02
C LYS A 700 -1.96 1.97 -35.96
N ASN A 701 -3.06 1.44 -36.47
CA ASN A 701 -3.06 0.30 -37.40
C ASN A 701 -2.58 0.67 -38.80
N LYS A 702 -2.89 1.88 -39.30
CA LYS A 702 -2.30 2.38 -40.56
C LYS A 702 -0.78 2.49 -40.45
N LYS A 703 -0.25 2.99 -39.33
CA LYS A 703 1.19 3.05 -39.09
C LYS A 703 1.84 1.68 -39.01
N LYS A 704 1.25 0.71 -38.27
CA LYS A 704 1.77 -0.67 -38.21
C LYS A 704 1.76 -1.40 -39.56
N LYS A 705 0.80 -1.14 -40.44
CA LYS A 705 0.78 -1.72 -41.80
C LYS A 705 1.86 -1.15 -42.72
N VAL A 706 2.33 0.08 -42.49
CA VAL A 706 3.39 0.72 -43.29
C VAL A 706 4.79 0.28 -42.85
N THR A 707 4.95 -0.25 -41.64
CA THR A 707 6.25 -0.73 -41.10
C THR A 707 6.52 -2.22 -41.37
N ILE A 708 5.66 -2.91 -42.15
CA ILE A 708 5.81 -4.33 -42.53
C ILE A 708 6.04 -4.46 -44.05
N HIS A 709 6.59 -3.42 -44.69
CA HIS A 709 7.06 -3.50 -46.07
C HIS A 709 8.55 -3.18 -46.15
#